data_AF-L8YDF3-F1
#
_entry.id   AF-L8YDF3-F1
#
_cell.length_a   1.000
_cell.length_b   1.000
_cell.length_c   1.000
_cell.angle_alpha   90.00
_cell.angle_beta   90.00
_cell.angle_gamma   90.00
#
_symmetry.space_group_name_H-M   'P 1'
#
loop_
_entity.id
_entity.type
_entity.pdbx_description
1 polymer ?
#
loop_
_entity_poly.entity_id
_entity_poly.type
_entity_poly.pdbx_seq_one_letter_code
_entity_poly.pdbx_strand_id
1 'polypeptide(L)'
;MSDPRRPNKVLRYKPPPSECNPALDDPTPDYMNLLGMIFSMCGLMLKLKWCAWVAVYCSFISFANSRSSEDTKQMMSSFMYKPPPSECNPALDDPTPDYMNLLGMIFSMCGLMLKTCPAVQPDMLNVHLVAHTHDDVGWLKTVDQYFYGVENDIQHAGVQYILDSVISALLADPTRRFIYVEIAFFSRWWHQQTNATQEAVRDLVRQGRLEFANGGWVMNDEASTHYGAIVDQMTLGLRFLEDTFGDDGRPRVAWHIDPFGHSREQASLFAQMGFDGFFFGRLDYQDKWVRKEKREMEQLWRGSTSLKPPTADLFTGVLPNGYNPPESLCWDVLCNDKPVVEDPRSPEYNAKHLVDYFLQVATAQAQFYRTNHTVMTMGSDFMYENANMWFKNLDKLIRLVNAQQANGSRVHVLYSTPACYLWELNNANLTWSVKRDDFFPYADGPHNFWTGYFSSRPALKRYERFSYNFLQVCNQLEAQAGPAANMGPYGSGDSAPLNEAMAVLQHHDAVSGTSKQHVAYDYARQLSAGWGPCEVLLSNALARLIGSKEDFSFCRELNISICPFSQGAARFQVIVYNPLGRKVDWMVRLPVSQTAFTVKDPSGKTVHSDVVLLPSSDRQDVSPELLFPASVPALGFSIYSVSPVLSRNPRARAPQPSSQKSWSGVLAIKNEFIRATFDPDTGLLMEIENLDQKLLLPVRQAFFWYNASMGDNESEQASGAYIFRPSRPKPLPVSRWAQIRLVKTALVQEVHQNFSAWCSQVVRLYPGQRHLELEWTVGPIPVGDGWGKEVISRFDTPLETRGLFYTDSNGREILQRRRDYRPTWTLNQTEPVAGNYYPVNSRIYITDENVQLTVLTDRSQGGSSLRDGSLELMVHRRLLRDDGRGVGEPLLESGTGVWVRGRHLVLLDKAQVAAAGHRLLAEKEILAPQVVLATGGGAPYRPGVAPRTQFSGLQRELPPSVHLLTLARWGPDTLLLRLEHQFAVGEDSNRNLSSPVTVDLQNLFSAFTITRLQETTLAANQPRASASRLKWTSDTGPTPYPAAPVLDPAAVTLQPMEIRTFLASVQWKKDS
;
A
#
# COMPACT_ATOMS: atom_id res chain seq x y z
N MET A 1 31.23 -47.12 -21.53
CA MET A 1 31.54 -46.03 -22.48
C MET A 1 30.74 -44.81 -22.09
N SER A 2 31.42 -43.73 -21.73
CA SER A 2 30.89 -42.50 -21.16
C SER A 2 30.63 -41.43 -22.23
N ASP A 3 29.53 -40.70 -22.10
CA ASP A 3 29.16 -39.53 -22.92
C ASP A 3 30.05 -38.31 -22.56
N PRO A 4 30.79 -37.72 -23.52
CA PRO A 4 31.76 -36.66 -23.26
C PRO A 4 31.17 -35.25 -23.00
N ARG A 5 29.85 -35.07 -22.84
CA ARG A 5 29.24 -33.73 -22.70
C ARG A 5 28.84 -33.31 -21.27
N ARG A 6 29.07 -34.12 -20.23
CA ARG A 6 28.78 -33.76 -18.82
C ARG A 6 29.77 -34.38 -17.83
N PRO A 7 30.85 -33.69 -17.42
CA PRO A 7 31.88 -34.28 -16.56
C PRO A 7 31.47 -34.50 -15.08
N ASN A 8 30.41 -33.85 -14.57
CA ASN A 8 30.04 -33.92 -13.14
C ASN A 8 28.60 -34.40 -12.92
N LYS A 9 28.31 -35.67 -13.20
CA LYS A 9 27.05 -36.32 -12.78
C LYS A 9 27.26 -37.01 -11.42
N VAL A 10 26.68 -36.45 -10.36
CA VAL A 10 26.67 -37.05 -9.01
C VAL A 10 25.93 -38.40 -9.06
N LEU A 11 26.59 -39.47 -8.61
CA LEU A 11 25.99 -40.79 -8.42
C LEU A 11 25.36 -40.88 -7.03
N ARG A 12 24.08 -41.28 -6.95
CA ARG A 12 23.42 -41.59 -5.68
C ARG A 12 24.04 -42.85 -5.07
N TYR A 13 24.48 -42.76 -3.82
CA TYR A 13 24.98 -43.88 -3.03
C TYR A 13 23.92 -44.96 -2.86
N LYS A 14 24.30 -46.23 -3.11
CA LYS A 14 23.53 -47.43 -2.76
C LYS A 14 24.33 -48.21 -1.73
N PRO A 15 23.80 -48.45 -0.51
CA PRO A 15 24.50 -49.30 0.46
C PRO A 15 24.51 -50.77 -0.02
N PRO A 16 25.55 -51.55 0.36
CA PRO A 16 25.66 -52.96 0.01
C PRO A 16 24.64 -53.82 0.79
N PRO A 17 24.25 -55.00 0.28
CA PRO A 17 23.32 -55.88 0.96
C PRO A 17 23.98 -56.49 2.20
N SER A 18 23.21 -56.50 3.28
CA SER A 18 23.56 -57.03 4.59
C SER A 18 23.66 -58.55 4.55
N GLU A 19 24.86 -59.10 4.57
CA GLU A 19 25.12 -60.45 5.08
C GLU A 19 26.61 -60.60 5.44
N CYS A 20 26.86 -61.18 6.62
CA CYS A 20 28.13 -61.55 7.25
C CYS A 20 28.92 -60.46 8.00
N ASN A 21 28.55 -60.25 9.28
CA ASN A 21 29.52 -60.18 10.39
C ASN A 21 28.81 -60.44 11.74
N PRO A 22 29.04 -61.59 12.41
CA PRO A 22 28.52 -61.85 13.75
C PRO A 22 29.57 -61.42 14.79
N ALA A 23 29.50 -60.17 15.25
CA ALA A 23 30.15 -59.74 16.49
C ALA A 23 29.67 -58.35 16.92
N LEU A 24 29.21 -58.28 18.18
CA LEU A 24 28.82 -57.10 18.98
C LEU A 24 27.41 -56.54 18.74
N ASP A 25 26.39 -57.28 19.20
CA ASP A 25 25.18 -56.65 19.73
C ASP A 25 25.59 -55.81 20.95
N ASP A 26 25.37 -54.51 20.88
CA ASP A 26 25.60 -53.58 21.98
C ASP A 26 24.35 -53.61 22.88
N PRO A 27 24.38 -54.20 24.09
CA PRO A 27 23.21 -54.35 24.94
C PRO A 27 22.84 -53.05 25.68
N THR A 28 23.56 -51.95 25.42
CA THR A 28 23.35 -50.64 26.08
C THR A 28 21.90 -50.13 25.98
N PRO A 29 21.17 -50.24 24.85
CA PRO A 29 19.77 -49.79 24.79
C PRO A 29 18.87 -50.54 25.77
N ASP A 30 19.02 -51.85 25.88
CA ASP A 30 18.19 -52.69 26.76
C ASP A 30 18.47 -52.41 28.25
N TYR A 31 19.74 -52.27 28.63
CA TYR A 31 20.12 -51.91 30.00
C TYR A 31 19.63 -50.50 30.39
N MET A 32 19.73 -49.53 29.47
CA MET A 32 19.29 -48.16 29.73
C MET A 32 17.76 -48.05 29.78
N ASN A 33 17.04 -48.82 28.98
CA ASN A 33 15.59 -48.93 29.10
C ASN A 33 15.15 -49.54 30.44
N LEU A 34 15.82 -50.61 30.90
CA LEU A 34 15.53 -51.22 32.19
C LEU A 34 15.80 -50.26 33.37
N LEU A 35 16.94 -49.55 33.34
CA LEU A 35 17.25 -48.53 34.34
C LEU A 35 16.26 -47.37 34.29
N GLY A 36 15.87 -46.92 33.09
CA GLY A 36 14.86 -45.90 32.88
C GLY A 36 13.51 -46.26 33.52
N MET A 37 13.05 -47.49 33.37
CA MET A 37 11.83 -47.98 34.00
C MET A 37 11.93 -48.02 35.53
N ILE A 38 13.04 -48.53 36.08
CA ILE A 38 13.24 -48.62 37.54
C ILE A 38 13.26 -47.22 38.17
N PHE A 39 14.00 -46.27 37.57
CA PHE A 39 14.07 -44.90 38.09
C PHE A 39 12.77 -44.13 37.89
N SER A 40 12.00 -44.42 36.84
CA SER A 40 10.65 -43.86 36.64
C SER A 40 9.70 -44.34 37.74
N MET A 41 9.66 -45.64 38.04
CA MET A 41 8.85 -46.19 39.13
C MET A 41 9.27 -45.64 40.50
N CYS A 42 10.57 -45.58 40.79
CA CYS A 42 11.09 -45.01 42.04
C CYS A 42 10.78 -43.52 42.16
N GLY A 43 10.89 -42.75 41.07
CA GLY A 43 10.53 -41.33 41.03
C GLY A 43 9.05 -41.10 41.34
N LEU A 44 8.18 -41.97 40.84
CA LEU A 44 6.74 -41.87 41.04
C LEU A 44 6.31 -42.33 42.45
N MET A 45 6.83 -43.45 42.92
CA MET A 45 6.46 -44.03 44.23
C MET A 45 7.04 -43.25 45.41
N LEU A 46 8.26 -42.71 45.26
CA LEU A 46 8.96 -42.01 46.34
C LEU A 46 8.94 -40.47 46.19
N LYS A 47 8.30 -39.95 45.12
CA LYS A 47 8.25 -38.52 44.78
C LYS A 47 9.62 -37.84 44.71
N LEU A 48 10.65 -38.57 44.27
CA LEU A 48 12.02 -38.08 44.17
C LEU A 48 12.30 -37.53 42.76
N LYS A 49 12.42 -36.20 42.64
CA LYS A 49 12.59 -35.50 41.35
C LYS A 49 13.86 -35.91 40.59
N TRP A 50 14.94 -36.24 41.28
CA TRP A 50 16.19 -36.64 40.63
C TRP A 50 16.07 -38.01 39.93
N CYS A 51 15.30 -38.96 40.50
CA CYS A 51 15.03 -40.25 39.85
C CYS A 51 14.28 -40.08 38.53
N ALA A 52 13.32 -39.14 38.45
CA ALA A 52 12.61 -38.83 37.21
C ALA A 52 13.55 -38.27 36.13
N TRP A 53 14.51 -37.40 36.52
CA TRP A 53 15.51 -36.88 35.59
C TRP A 53 16.51 -37.95 35.12
N VAL A 54 16.91 -38.88 35.99
CA VAL A 54 17.76 -40.02 35.61
C VAL A 54 17.02 -40.95 34.65
N ALA A 55 15.73 -41.19 34.85
CA ALA A 55 14.91 -41.98 33.94
C ALA A 55 14.82 -41.36 32.53
N VAL A 56 14.64 -40.04 32.46
CA VAL A 56 14.63 -39.28 31.20
C VAL A 56 16.00 -39.35 30.52
N TYR A 57 17.09 -39.22 31.28
CA TYR A 57 18.45 -39.33 30.75
C TYR A 57 18.75 -40.72 30.17
N CYS A 58 18.38 -41.78 30.88
CA CYS A 58 18.49 -43.16 30.39
C CYS A 58 17.67 -43.38 29.10
N SER A 59 16.49 -42.77 28.99
CA SER A 59 15.64 -42.84 27.79
C SER A 59 16.30 -42.16 26.58
N PHE A 60 16.96 -41.02 26.78
CA PHE A 60 17.72 -40.35 25.71
C PHE A 60 18.94 -41.17 25.25
N ILE A 61 19.66 -41.81 26.17
CA ILE A 61 20.78 -42.69 25.82
C ILE A 61 20.29 -43.91 25.04
N SER A 62 19.17 -44.51 25.45
CA SER A 62 18.58 -45.65 24.72
C SER A 62 18.12 -45.22 23.32
N PHE A 63 17.50 -44.05 23.19
CA PHE A 63 17.07 -43.51 21.90
C PHE A 63 18.26 -43.26 20.96
N ALA A 64 19.31 -42.61 21.46
CA ALA A 64 20.50 -42.28 20.67
C ALA A 64 21.25 -43.51 20.15
N ASN A 65 21.13 -44.65 20.82
CA ASN A 65 21.83 -45.89 20.47
C ASN A 65 20.92 -46.94 19.77
N SER A 66 19.64 -46.63 19.52
CA SER A 66 18.73 -47.53 18.78
C SER A 66 19.06 -47.55 17.28
N ARG A 67 19.24 -48.74 16.71
CA ARG A 67 19.72 -48.91 15.32
C ARG A 67 18.62 -49.25 14.30
N SER A 68 17.35 -49.38 14.72
CA SER A 68 16.23 -49.71 13.83
C SER A 68 14.96 -48.88 14.12
N SER A 69 14.11 -48.68 13.10
CA SER A 69 12.89 -47.88 13.19
C SER A 69 11.70 -48.61 13.85
N GLU A 70 11.81 -49.92 14.10
CA GLU A 70 10.78 -50.68 14.83
C GLU A 70 10.88 -50.47 16.34
N ASP A 71 12.10 -50.30 16.90
CA ASP A 71 12.32 -50.02 18.33
C ASP A 71 11.73 -48.67 18.76
N THR A 72 11.68 -47.70 17.84
CA THR A 72 11.15 -46.36 18.10
C THR A 72 9.64 -46.36 18.33
N LYS A 73 8.91 -47.35 17.79
CA LYS A 73 7.45 -47.45 17.95
C LYS A 73 7.03 -48.00 19.32
N GLN A 74 7.83 -48.89 19.92
CA GLN A 74 7.56 -49.37 21.29
C GLN A 74 7.75 -48.25 22.33
N MET A 75 8.75 -47.37 22.15
CA MET A 75 9.03 -46.26 23.09
C MET A 75 7.96 -45.15 23.11
N MET A 76 7.25 -44.90 22.00
CA MET A 76 6.20 -43.86 21.94
C MET A 76 4.97 -44.16 22.81
N SER A 77 4.75 -45.42 23.19
CA SER A 77 3.64 -45.79 24.09
C SER A 77 3.84 -45.28 25.53
N SER A 78 5.09 -45.07 25.95
CA SER A 78 5.46 -44.60 27.29
C SER A 78 5.23 -43.10 27.52
N PHE A 79 5.01 -42.31 26.45
CA PHE A 79 4.91 -40.85 26.51
C PHE A 79 3.48 -40.29 26.50
N MET A 80 2.44 -41.12 26.44
CA MET A 80 1.04 -40.65 26.44
C MET A 80 0.35 -40.89 27.79
N TYR A 81 0.43 -39.90 28.69
CA TYR A 81 -0.58 -39.75 29.76
C TYR A 81 -0.89 -38.28 30.05
N LYS A 82 -2.18 -37.93 30.05
CA LYS A 82 -2.74 -36.56 30.17
C LYS A 82 -3.57 -36.50 31.46
N PRO A 83 -3.36 -35.55 32.39
CA PRO A 83 -4.24 -35.43 33.56
C PRO A 83 -5.50 -34.60 33.25
N PRO A 84 -6.62 -34.80 33.97
CA PRO A 84 -7.88 -34.09 33.74
C PRO A 84 -7.92 -32.72 34.45
N PRO A 85 -8.83 -31.79 34.07
CA PRO A 85 -8.90 -30.45 34.63
C PRO A 85 -9.93 -30.37 35.78
N SER A 86 -9.55 -29.83 36.94
CA SER A 86 -10.51 -29.33 37.92
C SER A 86 -9.93 -28.25 38.84
N GLU A 87 -10.65 -27.12 38.86
CA GLU A 87 -10.91 -26.19 39.98
C GLU A 87 -9.80 -25.22 40.43
N CYS A 88 -9.99 -23.95 40.05
CA CYS A 88 -9.43 -22.78 40.72
C CYS A 88 -10.34 -22.33 41.87
N ASN A 89 -9.77 -22.12 43.06
CA ASN A 89 -10.24 -21.08 43.98
C ASN A 89 -9.05 -20.55 44.82
N PRO A 90 -8.99 -19.24 45.16
CA PRO A 90 -7.78 -18.59 45.67
C PRO A 90 -7.81 -18.42 47.20
N ALA A 91 -6.73 -18.78 47.88
CA ALA A 91 -6.43 -18.29 49.23
C ALA A 91 -4.94 -18.45 49.57
N LEU A 92 -4.29 -17.29 49.81
CA LEU A 92 -3.25 -17.01 50.82
C LEU A 92 -2.07 -18.01 50.97
N ASP A 93 -0.88 -17.65 50.45
CA ASP A 93 0.19 -16.98 51.23
C ASP A 93 1.53 -17.01 50.47
N ASP A 94 2.18 -15.83 50.44
CA ASP A 94 3.60 -15.48 50.15
C ASP A 94 4.44 -16.27 49.10
N PRO A 95 4.93 -15.64 48.01
CA PRO A 95 5.77 -16.34 47.03
C PRO A 95 7.25 -16.30 47.39
N THR A 96 7.86 -17.48 47.52
CA THR A 96 9.32 -17.66 47.41
C THR A 96 9.80 -17.39 45.97
N PRO A 97 11.05 -16.89 45.76
CA PRO A 97 11.50 -16.30 44.48
C PRO A 97 11.58 -17.25 43.26
N ASP A 98 11.40 -18.55 43.43
CA ASP A 98 11.62 -19.54 42.36
C ASP A 98 10.37 -19.88 41.51
N TYR A 99 9.19 -19.37 41.87
CA TYR A 99 7.94 -19.67 41.14
C TYR A 99 7.66 -18.73 39.95
N MET A 100 8.33 -17.56 39.86
CA MET A 100 8.16 -16.63 38.73
C MET A 100 8.89 -17.06 37.45
N ASN A 101 9.88 -17.95 37.54
CA ASN A 101 10.66 -18.38 36.36
C ASN A 101 9.99 -19.49 35.55
N LEU A 102 9.01 -20.21 36.11
CA LEU A 102 8.39 -21.36 35.42
C LEU A 102 7.08 -21.01 34.70
N LEU A 103 6.33 -20.00 35.16
CA LEU A 103 5.17 -19.48 34.44
C LEU A 103 5.56 -18.57 33.25
N GLY A 104 6.82 -18.12 33.19
CA GLY A 104 7.38 -17.35 32.07
C GLY A 104 7.77 -18.17 30.84
N MET A 105 7.81 -19.51 30.92
CA MET A 105 8.24 -20.36 29.79
C MET A 105 7.12 -20.84 28.86
N ILE A 106 5.84 -20.52 29.15
CA ILE A 106 4.68 -20.94 28.32
C ILE A 106 3.93 -19.74 27.72
N PHE A 107 4.59 -18.59 27.54
CA PHE A 107 4.02 -17.47 26.80
C PHE A 107 4.82 -17.16 25.54
N SER A 108 4.15 -17.39 24.39
CA SER A 108 4.23 -16.79 23.05
C SER A 108 5.58 -16.24 22.55
N MET A 109 5.78 -16.29 21.22
CA MET A 109 6.92 -15.78 20.43
C MET A 109 7.48 -14.38 20.82
N CYS A 110 6.74 -13.58 21.58
CA CYS A 110 7.23 -12.39 22.26
C CYS A 110 8.45 -12.69 23.18
N GLY A 111 8.50 -13.88 23.79
CA GLY A 111 9.58 -14.34 24.69
C GLY A 111 10.93 -14.66 24.05
N LEU A 112 11.01 -14.85 22.72
CA LEU A 112 12.28 -15.15 22.04
C LEU A 112 13.09 -13.89 21.70
N MET A 113 12.44 -12.81 21.23
CA MET A 113 13.09 -11.50 21.02
C MET A 113 13.49 -10.81 22.34
N LEU A 114 12.80 -11.16 23.43
CA LEU A 114 13.09 -10.74 24.80
C LEU A 114 14.51 -11.13 25.27
N LYS A 115 15.17 -12.11 24.63
CA LYS A 115 16.56 -12.49 24.93
C LYS A 115 17.60 -11.64 24.19
N THR A 116 17.22 -10.86 23.18
CA THR A 116 18.18 -10.17 22.31
C THR A 116 18.30 -8.67 22.56
N CYS A 117 17.39 -8.03 23.31
CA CYS A 117 17.52 -6.61 23.64
C CYS A 117 18.67 -6.35 24.63
N PRO A 118 19.45 -5.26 24.43
CA PRO A 118 20.48 -4.87 25.39
C PRO A 118 19.88 -4.52 26.75
N ALA A 119 20.65 -4.79 27.81
CA ALA A 119 20.23 -4.47 29.17
C ALA A 119 20.16 -2.95 29.40
N VAL A 120 19.08 -2.50 30.04
CA VAL A 120 18.87 -1.11 30.47
C VAL A 120 19.18 -0.93 31.95
N GLN A 121 19.30 0.33 32.39
CA GLN A 121 19.50 0.70 33.79
C GLN A 121 18.21 1.34 34.34
N PRO A 122 17.42 0.65 35.20
CA PRO A 122 16.08 1.08 35.59
C PRO A 122 16.01 2.46 36.24
N ASP A 123 17.03 2.82 37.02
CA ASP A 123 17.08 4.09 37.76
C ASP A 123 17.76 5.24 36.99
N MET A 124 18.07 5.05 35.71
CA MET A 124 18.77 6.03 34.88
C MET A 124 17.92 6.45 33.68
N LEU A 125 18.29 7.56 33.05
CA LEU A 125 17.85 7.89 31.71
C LEU A 125 18.57 6.97 30.71
N ASN A 126 17.84 6.10 30.05
CA ASN A 126 18.34 5.18 29.03
C ASN A 126 18.21 5.83 27.64
N VAL A 127 19.35 6.09 27.00
CA VAL A 127 19.44 6.66 25.66
C VAL A 127 19.70 5.55 24.65
N HIS A 128 18.67 5.26 23.87
CA HIS A 128 18.67 4.23 22.84
C HIS A 128 19.23 4.83 21.54
N LEU A 129 20.48 4.50 21.21
CA LEU A 129 21.11 4.88 19.94
C LEU A 129 20.68 3.89 18.85
N VAL A 130 19.87 4.36 17.90
CA VAL A 130 19.35 3.54 16.80
C VAL A 130 20.13 3.91 15.54
N ALA A 131 21.09 3.06 15.17
CA ALA A 131 21.82 3.21 13.91
C ALA A 131 20.94 2.78 12.74
N HIS A 132 20.81 3.64 11.73
CA HIS A 132 20.02 3.39 10.53
C HIS A 132 20.60 4.12 9.32
N THR A 133 20.14 3.75 8.13
CA THR A 133 20.27 4.53 6.90
C THR A 133 18.85 4.77 6.36
N HIS A 134 18.65 5.89 5.66
CA HIS A 134 17.44 6.09 4.87
C HIS A 134 17.79 5.95 3.39
N ASP A 135 17.32 4.88 2.76
CA ASP A 135 17.67 4.54 1.38
C ASP A 135 16.47 4.73 0.46
N ASP A 136 16.35 5.91 -0.15
CA ASP A 136 15.28 6.22 -1.09
C ASP A 136 15.28 5.27 -2.29
N VAL A 137 14.12 4.63 -2.53
CA VAL A 137 13.89 3.73 -3.66
C VAL A 137 13.60 4.53 -4.94
N GLY A 138 14.45 5.52 -5.20
CA GLY A 138 14.41 6.49 -6.29
C GLY A 138 13.94 7.88 -5.85
N TRP A 139 14.75 8.91 -6.05
CA TRP A 139 14.42 10.29 -5.68
C TRP A 139 15.21 11.29 -6.52
N LEU A 140 16.49 11.50 -6.18
CA LEU A 140 17.42 12.26 -7.02
C LEU A 140 18.06 11.37 -8.07
N LYS A 141 18.34 10.10 -7.71
CA LYS A 141 18.79 9.06 -8.64
C LYS A 141 17.71 8.00 -8.80
N THR A 142 17.81 7.20 -9.86
CA THR A 142 16.96 6.01 -10.04
C THR A 142 17.30 4.93 -9.02
N VAL A 143 16.42 3.94 -8.87
CA VAL A 143 16.63 2.82 -7.95
C VAL A 143 17.97 2.12 -8.22
N ASP A 144 18.26 1.80 -9.48
CA ASP A 144 19.51 1.12 -9.83
C ASP A 144 20.74 2.01 -9.64
N GLN A 145 20.63 3.32 -9.90
CA GLN A 145 21.74 4.24 -9.70
C GLN A 145 22.11 4.39 -8.22
N TYR A 146 21.12 4.47 -7.32
CA TYR A 146 21.36 4.41 -5.87
C TYR A 146 21.92 3.07 -5.41
N PHE A 147 21.39 1.96 -5.94
CA PHE A 147 21.87 0.63 -5.56
C PHE A 147 23.36 0.45 -5.89
N TYR A 148 23.76 0.74 -7.14
CA TYR A 148 25.12 0.52 -7.60
C TYR A 148 26.11 1.63 -7.23
N GLY A 149 25.63 2.81 -6.81
CA GLY A 149 26.48 3.95 -6.51
C GLY A 149 27.05 4.65 -7.73
N VAL A 150 26.26 4.74 -8.81
CA VAL A 150 26.61 5.51 -10.02
C VAL A 150 25.92 6.88 -9.99
N GLU A 151 26.34 7.81 -10.88
CA GLU A 151 25.86 9.20 -10.93
C GLU A 151 26.04 9.95 -9.59
N ASN A 152 27.18 9.73 -8.92
CA ASN A 152 27.47 10.35 -7.60
C ASN A 152 27.69 11.87 -7.65
N ASP A 153 27.78 12.45 -8.83
CA ASP A 153 27.75 13.90 -9.07
C ASP A 153 26.35 14.50 -8.84
N ILE A 154 25.28 13.69 -8.95
CA ILE A 154 23.91 14.09 -8.56
C ILE A 154 23.76 14.05 -7.03
N GLN A 155 24.07 12.89 -6.44
CA GLN A 155 24.11 12.67 -4.99
C GLN A 155 25.04 11.48 -4.71
N HIS A 156 26.04 11.68 -3.85
CA HIS A 156 26.93 10.60 -3.43
C HIS A 156 26.19 9.61 -2.54
N ALA A 157 25.93 8.41 -3.07
CA ALA A 157 25.19 7.36 -2.39
C ALA A 157 25.32 6.02 -3.12
N GLY A 158 25.70 4.95 -2.41
CA GLY A 158 25.73 3.58 -2.94
C GLY A 158 25.23 2.52 -1.93
N VAL A 159 24.00 2.04 -2.10
CA VAL A 159 23.34 1.15 -1.11
C VAL A 159 24.05 -0.19 -0.94
N GLN A 160 24.60 -0.77 -2.01
CA GLN A 160 25.37 -2.01 -1.89
C GLN A 160 26.58 -1.87 -0.94
N TYR A 161 27.26 -0.71 -0.97
CA TYR A 161 28.42 -0.43 -0.13
C TYR A 161 28.02 -0.17 1.33
N ILE A 162 26.86 0.47 1.53
CA ILE A 162 26.26 0.63 2.85
C ILE A 162 26.03 -0.75 3.49
N LEU A 163 25.31 -1.64 2.81
CA LEU A 163 25.04 -2.99 3.32
C LEU A 163 26.32 -3.79 3.56
N ASP A 164 27.27 -3.79 2.62
CA ASP A 164 28.55 -4.49 2.77
C ASP A 164 29.33 -4.02 4.02
N SER A 165 29.41 -2.70 4.22
CA SER A 165 30.18 -2.13 5.33
C SER A 165 29.46 -2.28 6.67
N VAL A 166 28.12 -2.17 6.71
CA VAL A 166 27.31 -2.40 7.91
C VAL A 166 27.44 -3.85 8.38
N ILE A 167 27.27 -4.82 7.48
CA ILE A 167 27.40 -6.25 7.84
C ILE A 167 28.80 -6.53 8.39
N SER A 168 29.84 -6.00 7.74
CA SER A 168 31.21 -6.12 8.23
C SER A 168 31.42 -5.49 9.61
N ALA A 169 30.86 -4.30 9.85
CA ALA A 169 30.96 -3.60 11.12
C ALA A 169 30.20 -4.29 12.25
N LEU A 170 29.03 -4.88 11.95
CA LEU A 170 28.32 -5.74 12.89
C LEU A 170 29.19 -6.95 13.21
N LEU A 171 29.66 -7.73 12.25
CA LEU A 171 30.48 -8.92 12.54
C LEU A 171 31.72 -8.64 13.41
N ALA A 172 32.27 -7.43 13.35
CA ALA A 172 33.44 -7.03 14.14
C ALA A 172 33.17 -6.84 15.65
N ASP A 173 31.95 -6.50 16.09
CA ASP A 173 31.65 -6.26 17.51
C ASP A 173 30.22 -6.69 17.89
N PRO A 174 30.05 -7.65 18.82
CA PRO A 174 28.75 -8.22 19.20
C PRO A 174 27.76 -7.23 19.82
N THR A 175 28.22 -6.07 20.28
CA THR A 175 27.37 -5.04 20.91
C THR A 175 26.66 -4.13 19.91
N ARG A 176 27.22 -4.01 18.69
CA ARG A 176 26.67 -3.13 17.65
C ARG A 176 25.35 -3.66 17.13
N ARG A 177 24.47 -2.71 16.81
CA ARG A 177 23.16 -2.97 16.21
C ARG A 177 22.89 -2.01 15.07
N PHE A 178 22.05 -2.42 14.13
CA PHE A 178 21.63 -1.63 12.99
C PHE A 178 20.20 -2.02 12.58
N ILE A 179 19.43 -1.05 12.09
CA ILE A 179 18.13 -1.33 11.48
C ILE A 179 18.15 -1.10 9.97
N TYR A 180 17.39 -1.91 9.23
CA TYR A 180 17.21 -1.74 7.79
C TYR A 180 15.72 -1.79 7.42
N VAL A 181 15.33 -1.04 6.37
CA VAL A 181 13.90 -0.74 6.09
C VAL A 181 13.47 -1.19 4.70
N GLU A 182 14.12 -0.74 3.63
CA GLU A 182 13.64 -0.87 2.24
C GLU A 182 14.00 -2.22 1.60
N ILE A 183 13.06 -3.17 1.60
CA ILE A 183 13.32 -4.54 1.13
C ILE A 183 13.60 -4.62 -0.38
N ALA A 184 13.21 -3.62 -1.17
CA ALA A 184 13.62 -3.51 -2.57
C ALA A 184 15.15 -3.54 -2.74
N PHE A 185 15.89 -2.81 -1.90
CA PHE A 185 17.35 -2.81 -1.96
C PHE A 185 17.97 -4.03 -1.26
N PHE A 186 17.44 -4.39 -0.10
CA PHE A 186 17.97 -5.54 0.64
C PHE A 186 17.87 -6.83 -0.17
N SER A 187 16.74 -7.07 -0.85
CA SER A 187 16.55 -8.27 -1.68
C SER A 187 17.52 -8.31 -2.87
N ARG A 188 17.77 -7.16 -3.52
CA ARG A 188 18.77 -7.03 -4.60
C ARG A 188 20.18 -7.36 -4.12
N TRP A 189 20.57 -6.81 -2.97
CA TRP A 189 21.86 -7.08 -2.34
C TRP A 189 21.96 -8.56 -1.94
N TRP A 190 20.93 -9.10 -1.29
CA TRP A 190 20.87 -10.48 -0.81
C TRP A 190 21.11 -11.52 -1.90
N HIS A 191 20.51 -11.34 -3.07
CA HIS A 191 20.66 -12.25 -4.21
C HIS A 191 22.07 -12.24 -4.82
N GLN A 192 22.89 -11.23 -4.52
CA GLN A 192 24.28 -11.15 -4.98
C GLN A 192 25.28 -11.76 -3.97
N GLN A 193 24.82 -12.07 -2.75
CA GLN A 193 25.69 -12.53 -1.68
C GLN A 193 26.06 -14.02 -1.79
N THR A 194 27.25 -14.34 -1.28
CA THR A 194 27.67 -15.74 -1.12
C THR A 194 26.87 -16.44 -0.02
N ASN A 195 26.77 -17.77 -0.08
CA ASN A 195 26.11 -18.55 0.97
C ASN A 195 26.71 -18.27 2.38
N ALA A 196 28.01 -18.00 2.47
CA ALA A 196 28.67 -17.68 3.73
C ALA A 196 28.21 -16.33 4.30
N THR A 197 28.13 -15.29 3.45
CA THR A 197 27.60 -13.99 3.85
C THR A 197 26.12 -14.08 4.21
N GLN A 198 25.33 -14.81 3.41
CA GLN A 198 23.90 -15.03 3.71
C GLN A 198 23.70 -15.69 5.08
N GLU A 199 24.51 -16.70 5.43
CA GLU A 199 24.43 -17.35 6.74
C GLU A 199 24.84 -16.41 7.87
N ALA A 200 25.92 -15.64 7.68
CA ALA A 200 26.35 -14.64 8.65
C ALA A 200 25.25 -13.58 8.92
N VAL A 201 24.52 -13.17 7.88
CA VAL A 201 23.39 -12.25 8.01
C VAL A 201 22.21 -12.91 8.72
N ARG A 202 21.88 -14.17 8.42
CA ARG A 202 20.85 -14.92 9.18
C ARG A 202 21.19 -14.97 10.66
N ASP A 203 22.46 -15.17 11.01
CA ASP A 203 22.93 -15.16 12.39
C ASP A 203 22.80 -13.77 13.04
N LEU A 204 23.13 -12.69 12.32
CA LEU A 204 22.95 -11.32 12.81
C LEU A 204 21.48 -10.97 13.07
N VAL A 205 20.57 -11.42 12.19
CA VAL A 205 19.13 -11.23 12.34
C VAL A 205 18.60 -12.03 13.52
N ARG A 206 18.98 -13.31 13.64
CA ARG A 206 18.62 -14.16 14.80
C ARG A 206 19.11 -13.60 16.14
N GLN A 207 20.25 -12.90 16.14
CA GLN A 207 20.80 -12.21 17.32
C GLN A 207 20.12 -10.85 17.61
N GLY A 208 19.19 -10.40 16.74
CA GLY A 208 18.57 -9.09 16.79
C GLY A 208 19.54 -7.93 16.57
N ARG A 209 20.71 -8.20 15.98
CA ARG A 209 21.78 -7.20 15.76
C ARG A 209 21.62 -6.48 14.43
N LEU A 210 21.06 -7.18 13.46
CA LEU A 210 20.40 -6.55 12.32
C LEU A 210 18.89 -6.73 12.50
N GLU A 211 18.14 -5.65 12.66
CA GLU A 211 16.68 -5.69 12.78
C GLU A 211 16.04 -5.08 11.53
N PHE A 212 15.07 -5.78 10.94
CA PHE A 212 14.23 -5.17 9.92
C PHE A 212 13.13 -4.36 10.59
N ALA A 213 13.08 -3.07 10.31
CA ALA A 213 11.99 -2.17 10.68
C ALA A 213 11.14 -1.88 9.44
N ASN A 214 9.82 -1.72 9.60
CA ASN A 214 8.85 -1.68 8.50
C ASN A 214 8.80 -2.99 7.68
N GLY A 215 9.79 -3.26 6.82
CA GLY A 215 9.89 -4.48 6.01
C GLY A 215 8.97 -4.53 4.79
N GLY A 216 8.36 -3.40 4.40
CA GLY A 216 7.74 -3.25 3.09
C GLY A 216 8.78 -3.25 1.98
N TRP A 217 8.34 -3.42 0.73
CA TRP A 217 9.24 -3.24 -0.43
C TRP A 217 9.86 -1.85 -0.44
N VAL A 218 9.07 -0.85 -0.05
CA VAL A 218 9.45 0.55 0.09
C VAL A 218 8.86 1.15 1.37
N MET A 219 9.38 2.30 1.80
CA MET A 219 8.66 3.20 2.69
C MET A 219 7.67 4.02 1.86
N ASN A 220 6.40 3.63 1.86
CA ASN A 220 5.40 4.20 0.96
C ASN A 220 4.95 5.61 1.35
N ASP A 221 4.53 6.43 0.36
CA ASP A 221 3.74 7.64 0.60
C ASP A 221 2.45 7.26 1.36
N GLU A 222 1.96 8.14 2.22
CA GLU A 222 0.71 7.95 2.96
C GLU A 222 -0.42 8.85 2.44
N ALA A 223 -0.14 9.79 1.52
CA ALA A 223 -1.15 10.67 0.96
C ALA A 223 -1.66 10.22 -0.41
N SER A 224 -0.80 9.87 -1.36
CA SER A 224 -1.16 9.59 -2.76
C SER A 224 -1.31 8.11 -3.11
N THR A 225 -1.23 7.24 -2.12
CA THR A 225 -1.32 5.79 -2.25
C THR A 225 -2.73 5.28 -2.00
N HIS A 226 -3.12 4.22 -2.72
CA HIS A 226 -4.36 3.50 -2.45
C HIS A 226 -4.07 2.35 -1.49
N TYR A 227 -4.96 2.11 -0.51
CA TYR A 227 -4.76 1.10 0.54
C TYR A 227 -4.44 -0.31 -0.02
N GLY A 228 -5.05 -0.69 -1.14
CA GLY A 228 -4.76 -1.98 -1.78
C GLY A 228 -3.31 -2.11 -2.25
N ALA A 229 -2.75 -1.06 -2.84
CA ALA A 229 -1.35 -1.05 -3.28
C ALA A 229 -0.37 -0.97 -2.09
N ILE A 230 -0.75 -0.29 -0.99
CA ILE A 230 0.00 -0.33 0.28
C ILE A 230 0.05 -1.76 0.82
N VAL A 231 -1.08 -2.46 0.85
CA VAL A 231 -1.13 -3.84 1.33
C VAL A 231 -0.26 -4.75 0.45
N ASP A 232 -0.31 -4.60 -0.88
CA ASP A 232 0.46 -5.43 -1.80
C ASP A 232 1.97 -5.22 -1.67
N GLN A 233 2.46 -3.97 -1.60
CA GLN A 233 3.89 -3.70 -1.43
C GLN A 233 4.42 -4.20 -0.07
N MET A 234 3.63 -4.05 0.99
CA MET A 234 3.97 -4.59 2.32
C MET A 234 3.99 -6.11 2.31
N THR A 235 3.02 -6.74 1.63
CA THR A 235 2.96 -8.20 1.49
C THR A 235 4.19 -8.73 0.77
N LEU A 236 4.64 -8.06 -0.29
CA LEU A 236 5.81 -8.46 -1.06
C LEU A 236 7.09 -8.45 -0.20
N GLY A 237 7.37 -7.35 0.49
CA GLY A 237 8.54 -7.23 1.36
C GLY A 237 8.51 -8.17 2.56
N LEU A 238 7.38 -8.23 3.27
CA LEU A 238 7.24 -9.08 4.46
C LEU A 238 7.26 -10.57 4.12
N ARG A 239 6.77 -10.95 2.93
CA ARG A 239 6.91 -12.32 2.43
C ARG A 239 8.37 -12.66 2.18
N PHE A 240 9.13 -11.77 1.51
CA PHE A 240 10.55 -12.00 1.28
C PHE A 240 11.30 -12.22 2.60
N LEU A 241 10.99 -11.41 3.63
CA LEU A 241 11.59 -11.55 4.95
C LEU A 241 11.22 -12.88 5.62
N GLU A 242 9.95 -13.28 5.58
CA GLU A 242 9.49 -14.55 6.14
C GLU A 242 10.12 -15.75 5.40
N ASP A 243 10.15 -15.74 4.07
CA ASP A 243 10.74 -16.81 3.25
C ASP A 243 12.27 -16.92 3.47
N THR A 244 12.95 -15.82 3.83
CA THR A 244 14.42 -15.77 3.96
C THR A 244 14.91 -15.99 5.40
N PHE A 245 14.21 -15.45 6.39
CA PHE A 245 14.62 -15.36 7.79
C PHE A 245 13.61 -15.97 8.77
N GLY A 246 12.42 -16.36 8.32
CA GLY A 246 11.34 -16.86 9.19
C GLY A 246 10.94 -15.83 10.25
N ASP A 247 10.54 -16.33 11.43
CA ASP A 247 10.09 -15.49 12.54
C ASP A 247 11.14 -14.49 13.04
N ASP A 248 12.44 -14.80 12.88
CA ASP A 248 13.55 -13.93 13.31
C ASP A 248 13.60 -12.63 12.50
N GLY A 249 13.21 -12.67 11.22
CA GLY A 249 13.21 -11.50 10.34
C GLY A 249 11.93 -10.67 10.41
N ARG A 250 10.97 -11.03 11.25
CA ARG A 250 9.66 -10.38 11.30
C ARG A 250 9.74 -9.00 11.97
N PRO A 251 9.43 -7.90 11.26
CA PRO A 251 9.41 -6.57 11.84
C PRO A 251 8.33 -6.43 12.92
N ARG A 252 8.68 -5.76 14.03
CA ARG A 252 7.76 -5.41 15.12
C ARG A 252 7.33 -3.95 15.08
N VAL A 253 8.15 -3.11 14.45
CA VAL A 253 7.97 -1.66 14.41
C VAL A 253 7.79 -1.21 12.97
N ALA A 254 6.74 -0.44 12.72
CA ALA A 254 6.60 0.35 11.50
C ALA A 254 7.48 1.61 11.61
N TRP A 255 8.24 1.90 10.57
CA TRP A 255 9.24 2.96 10.55
C TRP A 255 9.05 3.83 9.31
N HIS A 256 8.22 4.87 9.41
CA HIS A 256 7.95 5.81 8.30
C HIS A 256 8.50 7.18 8.65
N ILE A 257 9.82 7.30 8.58
CA ILE A 257 10.50 8.52 8.99
C ILE A 257 10.30 9.69 8.02
N ASP A 258 10.07 9.39 6.74
CA ASP A 258 10.10 10.38 5.66
C ASP A 258 8.80 10.68 4.88
N PRO A 259 7.71 9.90 4.95
CA PRO A 259 6.43 10.31 4.35
C PRO A 259 5.95 11.68 4.86
N PHE A 260 5.41 12.49 3.95
CA PHE A 260 5.15 13.92 4.19
C PHE A 260 3.79 14.15 4.87
N GLY A 261 3.69 13.69 6.11
CA GLY A 261 2.44 13.55 6.87
C GLY A 261 1.97 12.09 6.87
N HIS A 262 1.12 11.74 7.84
CA HIS A 262 0.77 10.34 8.12
C HIS A 262 -0.74 10.11 8.17
N SER A 263 -1.20 9.03 7.55
CA SER A 263 -2.62 8.74 7.38
C SER A 263 -3.16 7.85 8.50
N ARG A 264 -4.43 8.07 8.85
CA ARG A 264 -5.10 7.23 9.84
C ARG A 264 -5.25 5.78 9.35
N GLU A 265 -5.48 5.60 8.05
CA GLU A 265 -5.60 4.27 7.45
C GLU A 265 -4.27 3.50 7.53
N GLN A 266 -3.12 4.14 7.32
CA GLN A 266 -1.81 3.49 7.42
C GLN A 266 -1.61 2.86 8.82
N ALA A 267 -1.92 3.58 9.89
CA ALA A 267 -1.86 3.06 11.25
C ALA A 267 -2.79 1.85 11.46
N SER A 268 -4.01 1.90 10.89
CA SER A 268 -4.97 0.79 10.92
C SER A 268 -4.43 -0.45 10.18
N LEU A 269 -3.83 -0.26 9.01
CA LEU A 269 -3.25 -1.35 8.22
C LEU A 269 -2.07 -1.99 8.96
N PHE A 270 -1.16 -1.20 9.52
CA PHE A 270 -0.03 -1.70 10.31
C PHE A 270 -0.48 -2.48 11.56
N ALA A 271 -1.47 -1.96 12.28
CA ALA A 271 -2.07 -2.68 13.40
C ALA A 271 -2.60 -4.07 13.00
N GLN A 272 -3.19 -4.20 11.80
CA GLN A 272 -3.72 -5.45 11.24
C GLN A 272 -2.65 -6.37 10.61
N MET A 273 -1.50 -5.81 10.20
CA MET A 273 -0.33 -6.58 9.76
C MET A 273 0.41 -7.21 10.95
N GLY A 274 0.22 -6.67 12.16
CA GLY A 274 0.75 -7.22 13.40
C GLY A 274 1.90 -6.42 14.00
N PHE A 275 2.09 -5.17 13.58
CA PHE A 275 3.05 -4.27 14.21
C PHE A 275 2.62 -3.88 15.63
N ASP A 276 3.61 -3.67 16.48
CA ASP A 276 3.45 -3.29 17.89
C ASP A 276 3.48 -1.78 18.10
N GLY A 277 4.19 -1.07 17.24
CA GLY A 277 4.29 0.39 17.28
C GLY A 277 4.72 1.00 15.95
N PHE A 278 4.57 2.30 15.87
CA PHE A 278 4.80 3.11 14.67
C PHE A 278 5.62 4.36 15.02
N PHE A 279 6.78 4.55 14.39
CA PHE A 279 7.58 5.76 14.57
C PHE A 279 7.74 6.53 13.26
N PHE A 280 7.68 7.85 13.36
CA PHE A 280 7.79 8.77 12.23
C PHE A 280 8.42 10.11 12.60
N GLY A 281 8.95 10.83 11.60
CA GLY A 281 9.64 12.10 11.78
C GLY A 281 8.82 13.36 11.45
N ARG A 282 7.88 13.28 10.50
CA ARG A 282 7.24 14.45 9.87
C ARG A 282 5.80 14.67 10.32
N LEU A 283 5.57 15.78 11.00
CA LEU A 283 4.25 16.29 11.38
C LEU A 283 4.28 17.81 11.39
N ASP A 284 3.10 18.43 11.41
CA ASP A 284 2.97 19.89 11.49
C ASP A 284 3.83 20.48 12.62
N TYR A 285 4.59 21.53 12.30
CA TYR A 285 5.53 22.14 13.24
C TYR A 285 4.84 22.70 14.51
N GLN A 286 3.61 23.19 14.40
CA GLN A 286 2.80 23.65 15.54
C GLN A 286 2.35 22.47 16.39
N ASP A 287 1.88 21.37 15.77
CA ASP A 287 1.51 20.14 16.47
C ASP A 287 2.72 19.56 17.22
N LYS A 288 3.90 19.52 16.58
CA LYS A 288 5.14 19.04 17.21
C LYS A 288 5.50 19.86 18.45
N TRP A 289 5.37 21.19 18.39
CA TRP A 289 5.65 22.06 19.54
C TRP A 289 4.69 21.79 20.71
N VAL A 290 3.38 21.75 20.45
CA VAL A 290 2.38 21.46 21.48
C VAL A 290 2.56 20.07 22.09
N ARG A 291 2.91 19.07 21.28
CA ARG A 291 3.22 17.71 21.76
C ARG A 291 4.44 17.68 22.66
N LYS A 292 5.50 18.42 22.34
CA LYS A 292 6.68 18.56 23.20
C LYS A 292 6.30 19.17 24.56
N GLU A 293 5.50 20.23 24.57
CA GLU A 293 5.06 20.89 25.81
C GLU A 293 4.19 19.98 26.67
N LYS A 294 3.28 19.21 26.06
CA LYS A 294 2.36 18.30 26.76
C LYS A 294 2.95 16.92 27.07
N ARG A 295 4.17 16.63 26.59
CA ARG A 295 4.77 15.27 26.61
C ARG A 295 3.88 14.23 25.91
N GLU A 296 3.33 14.63 24.78
CA GLU A 296 2.42 13.88 23.90
C GLU A 296 3.11 13.48 22.57
N MET A 297 4.44 13.39 22.58
CA MET A 297 5.22 12.85 21.47
C MET A 297 4.99 11.33 21.30
N GLU A 298 4.45 10.66 22.32
CA GLU A 298 4.16 9.23 22.35
C GLU A 298 2.71 9.00 22.78
N GLN A 299 1.93 8.31 21.97
CA GLN A 299 0.47 8.16 22.15
C GLN A 299 -0.02 6.83 21.58
N LEU A 300 -1.25 6.45 21.94
CA LEU A 300 -1.97 5.36 21.27
C LEU A 300 -2.79 5.95 20.12
N TRP A 301 -2.49 5.57 18.89
CA TRP A 301 -3.24 6.03 17.72
C TRP A 301 -4.34 5.03 17.37
N ARG A 302 -5.59 5.49 17.45
CA ARG A 302 -6.76 4.73 17.02
C ARG A 302 -6.98 4.90 15.52
N GLY A 303 -6.55 3.91 14.74
CA GLY A 303 -6.57 3.93 13.27
C GLY A 303 -7.95 3.73 12.64
N SER A 304 -8.98 3.33 13.39
CA SER A 304 -10.33 3.13 12.85
C SER A 304 -11.40 3.45 13.87
N THR A 305 -12.51 4.03 13.40
CA THR A 305 -13.74 4.21 14.21
C THR A 305 -14.69 3.02 14.11
N SER A 306 -14.54 2.18 13.07
CA SER A 306 -15.42 1.04 12.80
C SER A 306 -14.90 -0.26 13.41
N LEU A 307 -13.58 -0.46 13.39
CA LEU A 307 -12.96 -1.63 13.99
C LEU A 307 -12.96 -1.49 15.51
N LYS A 308 -13.43 -2.53 16.21
CA LYS A 308 -13.48 -2.52 17.67
C LYS A 308 -12.06 -2.39 18.24
N PRO A 309 -11.79 -1.40 19.12
CA PRO A 309 -10.52 -1.32 19.81
C PRO A 309 -10.27 -2.63 20.60
N PRO A 310 -9.01 -3.06 20.76
CA PRO A 310 -7.77 -2.42 20.28
C PRO A 310 -7.32 -2.88 18.88
N THR A 311 -8.20 -3.47 18.05
CA THR A 311 -7.83 -4.11 16.77
C THR A 311 -6.99 -3.21 15.86
N ALA A 312 -7.39 -1.94 15.72
CA ALA A 312 -6.72 -0.93 14.91
C ALA A 312 -5.99 0.14 15.75
N ASP A 313 -5.85 -0.07 17.06
CA ASP A 313 -5.07 0.83 17.92
C ASP A 313 -3.58 0.47 17.75
N LEU A 314 -2.70 1.44 17.56
CA LEU A 314 -1.25 1.24 17.38
C LEU A 314 -0.49 2.24 18.22
N PHE A 315 0.51 1.82 18.99
CA PHE A 315 1.36 2.77 19.70
C PHE A 315 2.14 3.59 18.68
N THR A 316 2.26 4.89 18.91
CA THR A 316 2.86 5.80 17.93
C THR A 316 3.79 6.80 18.63
N GLY A 317 5.02 6.90 18.12
CA GLY A 317 6.04 7.81 18.63
C GLY A 317 6.54 8.77 17.55
N VAL A 318 6.50 10.07 17.85
CA VAL A 318 7.11 11.12 17.04
C VAL A 318 8.58 11.21 17.38
N LEU A 319 9.44 11.11 16.38
CA LEU A 319 10.89 11.21 16.57
C LEU A 319 11.33 12.66 16.86
N PRO A 320 12.37 12.85 17.68
CA PRO A 320 12.73 14.17 18.20
C PRO A 320 13.21 15.13 17.10
N ASN A 321 14.11 14.66 16.24
CA ASN A 321 14.86 15.47 15.26
C ASN A 321 14.53 15.09 13.81
N GLY A 322 13.25 14.80 13.54
CA GLY A 322 12.85 14.20 12.27
C GLY A 322 13.38 12.78 12.26
N TYR A 323 14.48 12.54 11.57
CA TYR A 323 15.18 11.25 11.58
C TYR A 323 16.71 11.39 11.55
N ASN A 324 17.22 12.61 11.75
CA ASN A 324 18.65 12.90 11.76
C ASN A 324 19.29 12.59 13.13
N PRO A 325 20.62 12.40 13.20
CA PRO A 325 21.34 12.48 14.47
C PRO A 325 21.11 13.84 15.14
N PRO A 326 21.28 13.93 16.48
CA PRO A 326 21.41 15.22 17.11
C PRO A 326 22.52 16.04 16.44
N GLU A 327 22.35 17.36 16.41
CA GLU A 327 23.32 18.26 15.80
C GLU A 327 24.76 17.99 16.31
N SER A 328 25.76 18.17 15.45
CA SER A 328 27.17 17.93 15.78
C SER A 328 27.55 16.48 16.16
N LEU A 329 26.67 15.49 15.95
CA LEU A 329 26.92 14.06 16.18
C LEU A 329 26.80 13.21 14.90
N CYS A 330 27.09 13.78 13.72
CA CYS A 330 27.12 13.04 12.48
C CYS A 330 28.54 12.61 12.08
N TRP A 331 28.83 11.30 12.12
CA TRP A 331 30.15 10.76 11.80
C TRP A 331 30.21 9.99 10.48
N ASP A 332 29.36 10.36 9.54
CA ASP A 332 29.36 9.80 8.19
C ASP A 332 30.46 10.39 7.31
N VAL A 333 30.78 9.73 6.19
CA VAL A 333 31.63 10.29 5.12
C VAL A 333 31.00 11.53 4.49
N LEU A 334 29.67 11.65 4.55
CA LEU A 334 28.89 12.79 4.09
C LEU A 334 28.88 13.98 5.06
N CYS A 335 29.46 13.81 6.26
CA CYS A 335 29.39 14.78 7.35
C CYS A 335 30.75 15.42 7.67
N ASN A 336 30.69 16.62 8.28
CA ASN A 336 31.86 17.41 8.63
C ASN A 336 32.13 17.48 10.14
N ASP A 337 31.34 16.77 10.97
CA ASP A 337 31.51 16.84 12.42
C ASP A 337 32.82 16.18 12.85
N LYS A 338 33.45 16.75 13.87
CA LYS A 338 34.74 16.24 14.36
C LYS A 338 34.58 14.82 14.93
N PRO A 339 35.47 13.88 14.60
CA PRO A 339 35.50 12.57 15.25
C PRO A 339 35.87 12.70 16.73
N VAL A 340 35.62 11.65 17.50
CA VAL A 340 35.96 11.62 18.93
C VAL A 340 37.46 11.41 19.11
N VAL A 341 38.14 12.42 19.65
CA VAL A 341 39.57 12.44 19.98
C VAL A 341 39.76 12.38 21.49
N GLU A 342 40.32 11.27 21.95
CA GLU A 342 40.48 10.94 23.37
C GLU A 342 41.88 11.21 23.93
N ASP A 343 42.91 11.35 23.09
CA ASP A 343 44.27 11.59 23.58
C ASP A 343 44.37 13.03 24.12
N PRO A 344 44.53 13.24 25.44
CA PRO A 344 44.59 14.58 26.03
C PRO A 344 45.83 15.38 25.60
N ARG A 345 46.82 14.73 24.97
CA ARG A 345 48.01 15.39 24.42
C ARG A 345 47.78 15.91 23.00
N SER A 346 46.72 15.47 22.33
CA SER A 346 46.37 15.95 21.01
C SER A 346 45.78 17.35 21.12
N PRO A 347 46.19 18.32 20.28
CA PRO A 347 45.54 19.64 20.23
C PRO A 347 44.07 19.55 19.79
N GLU A 348 43.67 18.43 19.19
CA GLU A 348 42.29 18.16 18.76
C GLU A 348 41.44 17.43 19.83
N TYR A 349 41.95 17.23 21.05
CA TYR A 349 41.20 16.57 22.13
C TYR A 349 39.83 17.23 22.35
N ASN A 350 38.76 16.45 22.19
CA ASN A 350 37.39 16.94 22.30
C ASN A 350 36.48 16.05 23.18
N ALA A 351 36.96 14.90 23.65
CA ALA A 351 36.14 13.90 24.35
C ALA A 351 35.35 14.48 25.55
N LYS A 352 35.98 15.33 26.38
CA LYS A 352 35.29 15.96 27.52
C LYS A 352 34.12 16.84 27.07
N HIS A 353 34.37 17.76 26.12
CA HIS A 353 33.35 18.66 25.61
C HIS A 353 32.19 17.90 24.96
N LEU A 354 32.51 16.85 24.19
CA LEU A 354 31.52 16.00 23.55
C LEU A 354 30.61 15.29 24.57
N VAL A 355 31.19 14.76 25.66
CA VAL A 355 30.42 14.12 26.74
C VAL A 355 29.50 15.11 27.44
N ASP A 356 30.02 16.29 27.79
CA ASP A 356 29.23 17.35 28.44
C ASP A 356 28.06 17.78 27.53
N TYR A 357 28.33 17.97 26.24
CA TYR A 357 27.32 18.26 25.22
C TYR A 357 26.26 17.14 25.11
N PHE A 358 26.70 15.89 25.00
CA PHE A 358 25.79 14.75 24.85
C PHE A 358 24.85 14.62 26.07
N LEU A 359 25.37 14.76 27.29
CA LEU A 359 24.58 14.73 28.51
C LEU A 359 23.52 15.84 28.53
N GLN A 360 23.86 17.04 28.06
CA GLN A 360 22.94 18.16 27.94
C GLN A 360 21.83 17.85 26.93
N VAL A 361 22.19 17.39 25.72
CA VAL A 361 21.21 17.06 24.67
C VAL A 361 20.29 15.93 25.09
N ALA A 362 20.83 14.85 25.65
CA ALA A 362 20.03 13.71 26.12
C ALA A 362 19.03 14.13 27.20
N THR A 363 19.48 14.92 28.17
CA THR A 363 18.61 15.39 29.26
C THR A 363 17.54 16.36 28.76
N ALA A 364 17.88 17.26 27.83
CA ALA A 364 16.93 18.18 27.23
C ALA A 364 15.88 17.44 26.40
N GLN A 365 16.30 16.48 25.57
CA GLN A 365 15.39 15.68 24.75
C GLN A 365 14.42 14.86 25.60
N ALA A 366 14.90 14.25 26.69
CA ALA A 366 14.09 13.42 27.58
C ALA A 366 12.91 14.18 28.22
N GLN A 367 13.00 15.51 28.36
CA GLN A 367 11.92 16.31 28.95
C GLN A 367 10.63 16.32 28.13
N PHE A 368 10.70 15.96 26.84
CA PHE A 368 9.54 15.89 25.93
C PHE A 368 8.85 14.51 25.91
N TYR A 369 9.41 13.52 26.61
CA TYR A 369 8.90 12.16 26.70
C TYR A 369 8.47 11.84 28.13
N ARG A 370 7.73 10.73 28.30
CA ARG A 370 7.10 10.39 29.59
C ARG A 370 7.88 9.38 30.42
N THR A 371 8.69 8.56 29.79
CA THR A 371 9.49 7.52 30.45
C THR A 371 10.90 8.03 30.71
N ASN A 372 11.71 7.21 31.39
CA ASN A 372 13.16 7.37 31.48
C ASN A 372 13.90 6.73 30.30
N HIS A 373 13.23 6.55 29.16
CA HIS A 373 13.82 6.07 27.92
C HIS A 373 13.67 7.16 26.86
N THR A 374 14.70 7.38 26.06
CA THR A 374 14.64 8.28 24.91
C THR A 374 15.42 7.70 23.74
N VAL A 375 14.97 7.98 22.51
CA VAL A 375 15.58 7.47 21.28
C VAL A 375 16.40 8.54 20.57
N MET A 376 17.58 8.19 20.07
CA MET A 376 18.36 9.02 19.16
C MET A 376 18.64 8.24 17.87
N THR A 377 18.14 8.75 16.76
CA THR A 377 18.36 8.22 15.42
C THR A 377 19.77 8.59 14.94
N MET A 378 20.68 7.62 14.87
CA MET A 378 22.06 7.84 14.49
C MET A 378 22.23 7.50 13.01
N GLY A 379 21.62 8.28 12.14
CA GLY A 379 21.58 8.04 10.69
C GLY A 379 20.83 9.13 9.93
N SER A 380 20.93 9.12 8.61
CA SER A 380 20.22 10.00 7.68
C SER A 380 20.25 9.39 6.27
N ASP A 381 19.86 10.17 5.26
CA ASP A 381 19.83 9.78 3.84
C ASP A 381 21.18 9.20 3.40
N PHE A 382 21.16 7.94 2.96
CA PHE A 382 22.30 7.21 2.39
C PHE A 382 23.61 7.25 3.21
N MET A 383 23.49 7.32 4.53
CA MET A 383 24.63 7.22 5.44
C MET A 383 25.08 5.75 5.61
N TYR A 384 26.19 5.54 6.32
CA TYR A 384 26.83 4.25 6.57
C TYR A 384 27.49 3.60 5.35
N GLU A 385 27.79 4.34 4.28
CA GLU A 385 28.61 3.82 3.17
C GLU A 385 29.99 3.33 3.68
N ASN A 386 30.52 4.02 4.69
CA ASN A 386 31.59 3.52 5.55
C ASN A 386 31.13 3.41 7.01
N ALA A 387 30.38 2.37 7.32
CA ALA A 387 29.80 2.14 8.65
C ALA A 387 30.83 2.17 9.80
N ASN A 388 32.10 1.84 9.55
CA ASN A 388 33.14 1.86 10.56
C ASN A 388 33.39 3.28 11.12
N MET A 389 33.18 4.34 10.33
CA MET A 389 33.31 5.73 10.82
C MET A 389 32.26 6.04 11.88
N TRP A 390 31.01 5.66 11.65
CA TRP A 390 29.94 5.75 12.64
C TRP A 390 30.24 4.93 13.89
N PHE A 391 30.37 3.62 13.72
CA PHE A 391 30.48 2.71 14.85
C PHE A 391 31.70 3.00 15.72
N LYS A 392 32.86 3.36 15.15
CA LYS A 392 34.05 3.72 15.92
C LYS A 392 33.84 4.93 16.82
N ASN A 393 33.05 5.91 16.40
CA ASN A 393 32.74 7.09 17.20
C ASN A 393 31.62 6.82 18.21
N LEU A 394 30.60 6.06 17.83
CA LEU A 394 29.53 5.62 18.72
C LEU A 394 30.06 4.73 19.86
N ASP A 395 30.96 3.78 19.59
CA ASP A 395 31.59 2.94 20.61
C ASP A 395 32.32 3.79 21.67
N LYS A 396 33.05 4.82 21.21
CA LYS A 396 33.74 5.77 22.10
C LYS A 396 32.74 6.60 22.89
N LEU A 397 31.72 7.15 22.25
CA LEU A 397 30.68 7.95 22.89
C LEU A 397 30.01 7.16 24.01
N ILE A 398 29.53 5.94 23.72
CA ILE A 398 28.88 5.05 24.68
C ILE A 398 29.80 4.82 25.88
N ARG A 399 31.06 4.44 25.65
CA ARG A 399 32.02 4.18 26.73
C ARG A 399 32.29 5.43 27.57
N LEU A 400 32.53 6.57 26.94
CA LEU A 400 32.91 7.81 27.61
C LEU A 400 31.75 8.40 28.42
N VAL A 401 30.52 8.36 27.90
CA VAL A 401 29.32 8.84 28.60
C VAL A 401 28.98 7.92 29.76
N ASN A 402 28.96 6.59 29.54
CA ASN A 402 28.68 5.64 30.61
C ASN A 402 29.75 5.67 31.73
N ALA A 403 31.01 5.98 31.42
CA ALA A 403 32.04 6.18 32.43
C ALA A 403 31.74 7.35 33.39
N GLN A 404 30.93 8.34 32.98
CA GLN A 404 30.51 9.43 33.88
C GLN A 404 29.52 8.98 34.96
N GLN A 405 28.99 7.76 34.90
CA GLN A 405 28.15 7.22 35.98
C GLN A 405 28.93 7.11 37.29
N ALA A 406 30.23 6.81 37.23
CA ALA A 406 31.12 6.85 38.40
C ALA A 406 31.28 8.27 38.99
N ASN A 407 31.02 9.30 38.18
CA ASN A 407 31.06 10.71 38.56
C ASN A 407 29.65 11.26 38.87
N GLY A 408 28.65 10.39 39.05
CA GLY A 408 27.29 10.77 39.45
C GLY A 408 26.31 11.03 38.30
N SER A 409 26.72 10.85 37.03
CA SER A 409 25.78 10.92 35.90
C SER A 409 24.70 9.84 36.02
N ARG A 410 23.44 10.21 35.76
CA ARG A 410 22.28 9.31 35.72
C ARG A 410 21.84 8.99 34.30
N VAL A 411 22.77 9.01 33.35
CA VAL A 411 22.54 8.70 31.94
C VAL A 411 23.24 7.40 31.58
N HIS A 412 22.51 6.49 30.94
CA HIS A 412 23.01 5.26 30.37
C HIS A 412 22.76 5.24 28.87
N VAL A 413 23.81 4.98 28.10
CA VAL A 413 23.76 4.98 26.62
C VAL A 413 24.02 3.57 26.13
N LEU A 414 23.25 3.13 25.14
CA LEU A 414 23.33 1.80 24.56
C LEU A 414 23.01 1.83 23.07
N TYR A 415 23.64 0.93 22.29
CA TYR A 415 23.08 0.56 20.99
C TYR A 415 21.72 -0.08 21.19
N SER A 416 20.75 0.27 20.36
CA SER A 416 19.40 -0.24 20.44
C SER A 416 18.78 -0.36 19.06
N THR A 417 17.59 -0.95 19.01
CA THR A 417 16.67 -0.91 17.89
C THR A 417 15.35 -0.23 18.31
N PRO A 418 14.49 0.17 17.36
CA PRO A 418 13.15 0.68 17.66
C PRO A 418 12.28 -0.34 18.40
N ALA A 419 12.38 -1.64 18.09
CA ALA A 419 11.62 -2.65 18.81
C ALA A 419 12.04 -2.75 20.29
N CYS A 420 13.34 -2.68 20.59
CA CYS A 420 13.81 -2.65 21.97
C CYS A 420 13.41 -1.36 22.70
N TYR A 421 13.43 -0.21 22.03
CA TYR A 421 12.92 1.03 22.60
C TYR A 421 11.43 0.92 22.94
N LEU A 422 10.62 0.48 21.98
CA LEU A 422 9.18 0.29 22.15
C LEU A 422 8.84 -0.70 23.28
N TRP A 423 9.62 -1.76 23.40
CA TRP A 423 9.48 -2.74 24.48
C TRP A 423 9.61 -2.10 25.86
N GLU A 424 10.62 -1.24 26.06
CA GLU A 424 10.80 -0.54 27.33
C GLU A 424 9.68 0.47 27.62
N LEU A 425 9.15 1.13 26.58
CA LEU A 425 7.97 1.98 26.72
C LEU A 425 6.74 1.17 27.16
N ASN A 426 6.61 -0.08 26.71
CA ASN A 426 5.55 -0.97 27.13
C ASN A 426 5.74 -1.43 28.59
N ASN A 427 6.97 -1.79 28.97
CA ASN A 427 7.33 -2.22 30.33
C ASN A 427 7.16 -1.12 31.37
N ALA A 428 7.29 0.15 30.98
CA ALA A 428 7.03 1.29 31.86
C ALA A 428 5.57 1.30 32.39
N ASN A 429 4.66 0.52 31.78
CA ASN A 429 3.29 0.29 32.22
C ASN A 429 2.52 1.59 32.50
N LEU A 430 2.77 2.60 31.66
CA LEU A 430 2.10 3.89 31.72
C LEU A 430 0.75 3.85 31.01
N THR A 431 -0.12 4.80 31.37
CA THR A 431 -1.36 5.07 30.63
C THR A 431 -1.12 6.11 29.56
N TRP A 432 -1.50 5.86 28.31
CA TRP A 432 -1.23 6.70 27.14
C TRP A 432 -2.48 7.43 26.63
N SER A 433 -2.32 8.65 26.13
CA SER A 433 -3.41 9.40 25.50
C SER A 433 -3.75 8.84 24.12
N VAL A 434 -5.01 9.02 23.69
CA VAL A 434 -5.51 8.47 22.41
C VAL A 434 -5.67 9.55 21.33
N LYS A 435 -4.99 9.37 20.19
CA LYS A 435 -5.23 10.14 18.95
C LYS A 435 -6.23 9.40 18.04
N ARG A 436 -7.09 10.12 17.31
CA ARG A 436 -8.16 9.53 16.46
C ARG A 436 -8.24 10.05 15.02
N ASP A 437 -7.62 11.19 14.74
CA ASP A 437 -7.51 11.83 13.43
C ASP A 437 -6.22 11.39 12.73
N ASP A 438 -5.82 12.05 11.64
CA ASP A 438 -4.56 11.83 10.93
C ASP A 438 -3.54 12.95 11.22
N PHE A 439 -2.38 12.91 10.59
CA PHE A 439 -1.32 13.93 10.67
C PHE A 439 -1.25 14.75 9.37
N PHE A 440 -2.40 15.03 8.74
CA PHE A 440 -2.50 15.85 7.55
C PHE A 440 -3.22 17.19 7.79
N PRO A 441 -2.89 18.23 7.00
CA PRO A 441 -1.70 18.33 6.14
C PRO A 441 -0.42 18.55 6.97
N TYR A 442 0.73 18.16 6.41
CA TYR A 442 2.05 18.41 6.98
C TYR A 442 2.56 19.81 6.60
N ALA A 443 3.20 20.49 7.56
CA ALA A 443 3.95 21.72 7.34
C ALA A 443 5.19 21.76 8.23
N ASP A 444 6.35 22.10 7.66
CA ASP A 444 7.61 22.29 8.42
C ASP A 444 7.89 23.76 8.77
N GLY A 445 6.97 24.65 8.42
CA GLY A 445 7.03 26.06 8.76
C GLY A 445 5.77 26.82 8.33
N PRO A 446 5.65 28.10 8.72
CA PRO A 446 4.44 28.91 8.50
C PRO A 446 3.94 28.96 7.06
N HIS A 447 4.83 29.03 6.08
CA HIS A 447 4.47 29.21 4.66
C HIS A 447 4.73 27.95 3.82
N ASN A 448 4.90 26.81 4.49
CA ASN A 448 5.50 25.61 3.91
C ASN A 448 4.55 24.42 4.04
N PHE A 449 3.33 24.54 3.52
CA PHE A 449 2.37 23.42 3.55
C PHE A 449 2.67 22.45 2.41
N TRP A 450 2.98 21.21 2.75
CA TRP A 450 3.29 20.12 1.83
C TRP A 450 1.98 19.51 1.31
N THR A 451 1.22 20.30 0.56
CA THR A 451 -0.06 19.88 -0.03
C THR A 451 -0.05 19.92 -1.55
N GLY A 452 1.06 20.36 -2.14
CA GLY A 452 1.26 20.38 -3.58
C GLY A 452 1.45 18.98 -4.16
N TYR A 453 2.19 18.12 -3.46
CA TYR A 453 2.49 16.76 -3.92
C TYR A 453 1.24 15.86 -4.02
N PHE A 454 0.14 16.22 -3.37
CA PHE A 454 -1.15 15.55 -3.58
C PHE A 454 -1.58 15.58 -5.06
N SER A 455 -1.08 16.55 -5.85
CA SER A 455 -1.41 16.69 -7.28
C SER A 455 -0.19 16.78 -8.22
N SER A 456 1.04 16.75 -7.71
CA SER A 456 2.26 16.78 -8.55
C SER A 456 2.37 15.53 -9.43
N ARG A 457 2.82 15.69 -10.68
CA ARG A 457 2.93 14.60 -11.68
C ARG A 457 1.63 13.79 -11.84
N PRO A 458 0.49 14.43 -12.14
CA PRO A 458 -0.82 13.76 -12.16
C PRO A 458 -0.94 12.69 -13.27
N ALA A 459 -0.08 12.71 -14.29
CA ALA A 459 0.00 11.64 -15.28
C ALA A 459 0.57 10.35 -14.68
N LEU A 460 1.65 10.45 -13.88
CA LEU A 460 2.26 9.30 -13.20
C LEU A 460 1.29 8.70 -12.17
N LYS A 461 0.61 9.55 -11.38
CA LYS A 461 -0.45 9.12 -10.45
C LYS A 461 -1.59 8.35 -11.13
N ARG A 462 -1.93 8.68 -12.38
CA ARG A 462 -2.91 7.89 -13.15
C ARG A 462 -2.33 6.59 -13.67
N TYR A 463 -1.07 6.62 -14.11
CA TYR A 463 -0.41 5.43 -14.62
C TYR A 463 -0.23 4.37 -13.52
N GLU A 464 -0.03 4.82 -12.28
CA GLU A 464 -0.09 4.00 -11.07
C GLU A 464 -1.46 3.32 -10.93
N ARG A 465 -2.58 4.07 -10.91
CA ARG A 465 -3.92 3.48 -10.72
C ARG A 465 -4.31 2.53 -11.85
N PHE A 466 -3.93 2.88 -13.07
CA PHE A 466 -4.16 2.07 -14.24
C PHE A 466 -3.37 0.76 -14.19
N SER A 467 -2.10 0.81 -13.79
CA SER A 467 -1.24 -0.37 -13.65
C SER A 467 -1.64 -1.23 -12.44
N TYR A 468 -2.11 -0.64 -11.34
CA TYR A 468 -2.67 -1.38 -10.21
C TYR A 468 -3.88 -2.22 -10.63
N ASN A 469 -4.84 -1.63 -11.36
CA ASN A 469 -5.98 -2.38 -11.90
C ASN A 469 -5.51 -3.56 -12.77
N PHE A 470 -4.59 -3.29 -13.70
CA PHE A 470 -4.08 -4.32 -14.60
C PHE A 470 -3.34 -5.44 -13.86
N LEU A 471 -2.59 -5.12 -12.81
CA LEU A 471 -1.96 -6.10 -11.92
C LEU A 471 -3.01 -6.97 -11.23
N GLN A 472 -4.09 -6.41 -10.70
CA GLN A 472 -5.17 -7.20 -10.09
C GLN A 472 -5.84 -8.12 -11.11
N VAL A 473 -6.08 -7.65 -12.35
CA VAL A 473 -6.59 -8.49 -13.44
C VAL A 473 -5.64 -9.66 -13.74
N CYS A 474 -4.34 -9.41 -13.81
CA CYS A 474 -3.34 -10.44 -14.03
C CYS A 474 -3.30 -11.47 -12.90
N ASN A 475 -3.27 -11.01 -11.63
CA ASN A 475 -3.29 -11.86 -10.45
C ASN A 475 -4.53 -12.76 -10.40
N GLN A 476 -5.71 -12.19 -10.69
CA GLN A 476 -6.96 -12.93 -10.68
C GLN A 476 -7.03 -13.99 -11.79
N LEU A 477 -6.55 -13.67 -12.99
CA LEU A 477 -6.55 -14.61 -14.11
C LEU A 477 -5.46 -15.67 -13.96
N GLU A 478 -4.32 -15.32 -13.36
CA GLU A 478 -3.30 -16.25 -12.92
C GLU A 478 -3.88 -17.26 -11.91
N ALA A 479 -4.59 -16.77 -10.89
CA ALA A 479 -5.24 -17.60 -9.88
C ALA A 479 -6.30 -18.54 -10.49
N GLN A 480 -7.05 -18.07 -11.49
CA GLN A 480 -8.11 -18.86 -12.13
C GLN A 480 -7.58 -19.90 -13.12
N ALA A 481 -6.60 -19.54 -13.96
CA ALA A 481 -6.02 -20.46 -14.94
C ALA A 481 -4.92 -21.37 -14.36
N GLY A 482 -4.40 -21.04 -13.16
CA GLY A 482 -3.36 -21.79 -12.48
C GLY A 482 -2.04 -21.78 -13.24
N PRO A 483 -1.20 -22.84 -13.13
CA PRO A 483 0.13 -22.89 -13.76
C PRO A 483 0.17 -22.66 -15.28
N ALA A 484 -0.95 -22.86 -15.97
CA ALA A 484 -1.06 -22.63 -17.41
C ALA A 484 -1.08 -21.15 -17.80
N ALA A 485 -1.32 -20.24 -16.84
CA ALA A 485 -1.18 -18.80 -17.07
C ALA A 485 0.29 -18.43 -17.26
N ASN A 486 1.19 -18.99 -16.43
CA ASN A 486 2.62 -18.69 -16.50
C ASN A 486 3.30 -19.41 -17.65
N MET A 487 2.88 -20.63 -17.99
CA MET A 487 3.45 -21.39 -19.11
C MET A 487 2.33 -21.88 -20.03
N GLY A 488 2.14 -21.17 -21.14
CA GLY A 488 1.06 -21.43 -22.09
C GLY A 488 1.46 -21.26 -23.56
N PRO A 489 0.48 -21.25 -24.47
CA PRO A 489 0.74 -21.23 -25.91
C PRO A 489 1.43 -19.96 -26.43
N TYR A 490 1.46 -18.87 -25.65
CA TYR A 490 2.13 -17.61 -26.02
C TYR A 490 3.50 -17.45 -25.35
N GLY A 491 3.99 -18.48 -24.64
CA GLY A 491 5.28 -18.47 -23.96
C GLY A 491 5.16 -18.31 -22.44
N SER A 492 6.24 -17.81 -21.84
CA SER A 492 6.34 -17.60 -20.39
C SER A 492 5.78 -16.23 -20.01
N GLY A 493 4.73 -16.22 -19.19
CA GLY A 493 4.15 -15.02 -18.60
C GLY A 493 4.38 -14.98 -17.09
N ASP A 494 4.47 -13.77 -16.53
CA ASP A 494 4.74 -13.57 -15.10
C ASP A 494 4.14 -12.24 -14.62
N SER A 495 3.52 -12.25 -13.44
CA SER A 495 2.98 -11.07 -12.76
C SER A 495 4.02 -10.38 -11.87
N ALA A 496 5.09 -11.09 -11.46
CA ALA A 496 6.08 -10.58 -10.52
C ALA A 496 6.77 -9.27 -10.97
N PRO A 497 7.19 -9.09 -12.25
CA PRO A 497 7.82 -7.85 -12.68
C PRO A 497 6.92 -6.61 -12.53
N LEU A 498 5.62 -6.75 -12.80
CA LEU A 498 4.67 -5.66 -12.61
C LEU A 498 4.38 -5.43 -11.12
N ASN A 499 4.32 -6.50 -10.33
CA ASN A 499 4.13 -6.42 -8.88
C ASN A 499 5.29 -5.64 -8.21
N GLU A 500 6.54 -5.94 -8.57
CA GLU A 500 7.72 -5.22 -8.07
C GLU A 500 7.74 -3.77 -8.52
N ALA A 501 7.45 -3.48 -9.80
CA ALA A 501 7.38 -2.11 -10.30
C ALA A 501 6.26 -1.29 -9.63
N MET A 502 5.11 -1.91 -9.39
CA MET A 502 4.01 -1.30 -8.64
C MET A 502 4.37 -1.04 -7.18
N ALA A 503 5.12 -1.95 -6.55
CA ALA A 503 5.60 -1.79 -5.19
C ALA A 503 6.60 -0.65 -5.07
N VAL A 504 7.56 -0.55 -6.01
CA VAL A 504 8.50 0.59 -6.10
C VAL A 504 7.75 1.91 -6.21
N LEU A 505 6.72 1.97 -7.06
CA LEU A 505 5.96 3.20 -7.30
C LEU A 505 5.22 3.73 -6.07
N GLN A 506 5.04 2.92 -5.02
CA GLN A 506 4.42 3.39 -3.78
C GLN A 506 5.36 4.25 -2.93
N HIS A 507 6.67 4.28 -3.21
CA HIS A 507 7.66 5.07 -2.46
C HIS A 507 7.23 6.54 -2.37
N HIS A 508 7.51 7.17 -1.23
CA HIS A 508 7.20 8.56 -0.92
C HIS A 508 7.81 9.62 -1.84
N ASP A 509 8.72 9.28 -2.77
CA ASP A 509 9.13 10.17 -3.88
C ASP A 509 8.64 9.77 -5.27
N ALA A 510 7.97 8.63 -5.37
CA ALA A 510 7.49 8.07 -6.62
C ALA A 510 6.08 8.56 -6.95
N VAL A 511 5.03 7.93 -6.39
CA VAL A 511 3.63 8.32 -6.65
C VAL A 511 3.29 9.71 -6.13
N SER A 512 4.00 10.21 -5.11
CA SER A 512 3.93 11.59 -4.62
C SER A 512 4.30 12.61 -5.70
N GLY A 513 5.11 12.21 -6.68
CA GLY A 513 5.57 13.03 -7.78
C GLY A 513 6.71 13.98 -7.42
N THR A 514 7.52 13.63 -6.42
CA THR A 514 8.55 14.49 -5.84
C THR A 514 9.99 14.08 -6.17
N SER A 515 10.18 13.06 -7.00
CA SER A 515 11.48 12.73 -7.60
C SER A 515 11.91 13.73 -8.69
N LYS A 516 13.20 13.70 -9.06
CA LYS A 516 13.72 14.32 -10.29
C LYS A 516 13.03 13.77 -11.53
N GLN A 517 13.05 14.53 -12.62
CA GLN A 517 12.33 14.18 -13.85
C GLN A 517 12.81 12.86 -14.48
N HIS A 518 14.12 12.60 -14.50
CA HIS A 518 14.66 11.37 -15.09
C HIS A 518 14.29 10.13 -14.26
N VAL A 519 14.16 10.28 -12.94
CA VAL A 519 13.68 9.22 -12.04
C VAL A 519 12.20 8.94 -12.27
N ALA A 520 11.38 9.98 -12.46
CA ALA A 520 9.97 9.81 -12.83
C ALA A 520 9.81 9.07 -14.17
N TYR A 521 10.71 9.28 -15.13
CA TYR A 521 10.75 8.50 -16.37
C TYR A 521 11.16 7.05 -16.14
N ASP A 522 12.08 6.79 -15.21
CA ASP A 522 12.47 5.43 -14.85
C ASP A 522 11.31 4.66 -14.20
N TYR A 523 10.54 5.28 -13.30
CA TYR A 523 9.32 4.69 -12.75
C TYR A 523 8.31 4.30 -13.85
N ALA A 524 8.06 5.21 -14.80
CA ALA A 524 7.17 4.92 -15.92
C ALA A 524 7.74 3.80 -16.83
N ARG A 525 9.06 3.74 -17.02
CA ARG A 525 9.76 2.67 -17.74
C ARG A 525 9.58 1.32 -17.04
N GLN A 526 9.77 1.26 -15.72
CA GLN A 526 9.60 0.04 -14.93
C GLN A 526 8.16 -0.51 -15.03
N LEU A 527 7.15 0.35 -14.87
CA LEU A 527 5.75 -0.04 -15.09
C LEU A 527 5.56 -0.58 -16.51
N SER A 528 5.97 0.17 -17.54
CA SER A 528 5.81 -0.22 -18.94
C SER A 528 6.45 -1.58 -19.26
N ALA A 529 7.63 -1.85 -18.70
CA ALA A 529 8.33 -3.12 -18.84
C ALA A 529 7.57 -4.26 -18.14
N GLY A 530 7.02 -4.03 -16.94
CA GLY A 530 6.23 -5.02 -16.19
C GLY A 530 4.94 -5.45 -16.89
N TRP A 531 4.34 -4.59 -17.72
CA TRP A 531 3.14 -4.94 -18.49
C TRP A 531 3.35 -6.07 -19.48
N GLY A 532 4.52 -6.18 -20.12
CA GLY A 532 4.77 -7.18 -21.17
C GLY A 532 4.60 -8.64 -20.70
N PRO A 533 5.33 -9.07 -19.65
CA PRO A 533 5.15 -10.40 -19.06
C PRO A 533 3.71 -10.67 -18.56
N CYS A 534 3.04 -9.66 -18.02
CA CYS A 534 1.64 -9.72 -17.62
C CYS A 534 0.68 -9.93 -18.81
N GLU A 535 0.89 -9.25 -19.95
CA GLU A 535 0.09 -9.44 -21.17
C GLU A 535 0.23 -10.86 -21.74
N VAL A 536 1.42 -11.45 -21.67
CA VAL A 536 1.66 -12.86 -22.03
C VAL A 536 0.90 -13.79 -21.08
N LEU A 537 0.99 -13.55 -19.76
CA LEU A 537 0.26 -14.30 -18.74
C LEU A 537 -1.25 -14.24 -19.00
N LEU A 538 -1.75 -13.04 -19.27
CA LEU A 538 -3.16 -12.78 -19.51
C LEU A 538 -3.64 -13.50 -20.77
N SER A 539 -2.86 -13.49 -21.84
CA SER A 539 -3.12 -14.20 -23.09
C SER A 539 -3.17 -15.72 -22.89
N ASN A 540 -2.23 -16.27 -22.12
CA ASN A 540 -2.22 -17.69 -21.75
C ASN A 540 -3.45 -18.08 -20.92
N ALA A 541 -3.80 -17.27 -19.91
CA ALA A 541 -4.96 -17.49 -19.06
C ALA A 541 -6.27 -17.42 -19.85
N LEU A 542 -6.43 -16.39 -20.70
CA LEU A 542 -7.59 -16.24 -21.58
C LEU A 542 -7.69 -17.41 -22.56
N ALA A 543 -6.61 -17.82 -23.23
CA ALA A 543 -6.67 -18.95 -24.16
C ALA A 543 -7.13 -20.25 -23.48
N ARG A 544 -6.68 -20.49 -22.25
CA ARG A 544 -7.15 -21.65 -21.47
C ARG A 544 -8.62 -21.53 -21.08
N LEU A 545 -9.04 -20.38 -20.55
CA LEU A 545 -10.41 -20.19 -20.03
C LEU A 545 -11.45 -20.09 -21.15
N ILE A 546 -11.10 -19.46 -22.28
CA ILE A 546 -11.90 -19.42 -23.51
C ILE A 546 -11.90 -20.79 -24.18
N GLY A 547 -10.78 -21.51 -24.16
CA GLY A 547 -10.62 -22.76 -24.92
C GLY A 547 -10.26 -22.54 -26.39
N SER A 548 -9.73 -21.36 -26.74
CA SER A 548 -9.24 -21.01 -28.09
C SER A 548 -7.92 -20.25 -28.01
N LYS A 549 -7.00 -20.53 -28.93
CA LYS A 549 -5.73 -19.82 -29.11
C LYS A 549 -5.94 -18.68 -30.10
N GLU A 550 -6.49 -17.57 -29.62
CA GLU A 550 -6.73 -16.35 -30.40
C GLU A 550 -5.46 -15.51 -30.55
N ASP A 551 -5.44 -14.57 -31.49
CA ASP A 551 -4.38 -13.56 -31.55
C ASP A 551 -4.80 -12.35 -30.71
N PHE A 552 -4.38 -12.29 -29.44
CA PHE A 552 -4.80 -11.25 -28.50
C PHE A 552 -4.03 -9.94 -28.69
N SER A 553 -4.72 -8.82 -28.60
CA SER A 553 -4.15 -7.48 -28.71
C SER A 553 -4.65 -6.57 -27.59
N PHE A 554 -3.74 -5.77 -27.05
CA PHE A 554 -3.98 -4.85 -25.94
C PHE A 554 -3.82 -3.40 -26.40
N CYS A 555 -4.79 -2.54 -26.06
CA CYS A 555 -4.76 -1.12 -26.42
C CYS A 555 -4.53 -0.26 -25.19
N ARG A 556 -3.27 0.17 -25.02
CA ARG A 556 -2.83 0.96 -23.86
C ARG A 556 -3.17 2.45 -23.98
N GLU A 557 -3.52 2.93 -25.18
CA GLU A 557 -3.71 4.36 -25.50
C GLU A 557 -5.18 4.73 -25.79
N LEU A 558 -6.13 3.97 -25.24
CA LEU A 558 -7.57 4.23 -25.42
C LEU A 558 -8.00 5.60 -24.90
N ASN A 559 -7.31 6.13 -23.88
CA ASN A 559 -7.59 7.46 -23.33
C ASN A 559 -7.38 8.59 -24.33
N ILE A 560 -6.51 8.42 -25.34
CA ILE A 560 -6.27 9.37 -26.44
C ILE A 560 -6.87 8.87 -27.75
N SER A 561 -7.82 7.93 -27.68
CA SER A 561 -8.54 7.37 -28.82
C SER A 561 -7.62 6.67 -29.84
N ILE A 562 -6.55 6.03 -29.37
CA ILE A 562 -5.61 5.26 -30.21
C ILE A 562 -5.69 3.77 -29.86
N CYS A 563 -5.97 2.95 -30.87
CA CYS A 563 -5.93 1.49 -30.80
C CYS A 563 -5.70 0.95 -32.22
N PRO A 564 -4.44 0.73 -32.62
CA PRO A 564 -4.09 0.36 -33.99
C PRO A 564 -4.86 -0.88 -34.49
N PHE A 565 -5.13 -1.83 -33.60
CA PHE A 565 -5.86 -3.05 -33.94
C PHE A 565 -7.32 -2.77 -34.34
N SER A 566 -8.12 -2.10 -33.51
CA SER A 566 -9.53 -1.82 -33.85
C SER A 566 -9.70 -0.79 -34.96
N GLN A 567 -8.70 0.06 -35.17
CA GLN A 567 -8.68 1.00 -36.30
C GLN A 567 -8.27 0.31 -37.62
N GLY A 568 -7.42 -0.72 -37.59
CA GLY A 568 -6.99 -1.46 -38.78
C GLY A 568 -7.87 -2.67 -39.14
N ALA A 569 -8.50 -3.31 -38.17
CA ALA A 569 -9.24 -4.56 -38.38
C ALA A 569 -10.67 -4.31 -38.89
N ALA A 570 -11.06 -5.02 -39.96
CA ALA A 570 -12.43 -4.99 -40.45
C ALA A 570 -13.40 -5.76 -39.54
N ARG A 571 -12.95 -6.89 -38.98
CA ARG A 571 -13.71 -7.77 -38.08
C ARG A 571 -12.81 -8.18 -36.93
N PHE A 572 -13.36 -8.20 -35.73
CA PHE A 572 -12.63 -8.59 -34.51
C PHE A 572 -13.58 -9.00 -33.39
N GLN A 573 -13.04 -9.56 -32.34
CA GLN A 573 -13.71 -9.83 -31.08
C GLN A 573 -13.24 -8.85 -30.00
N VAL A 574 -14.15 -8.49 -29.11
CA VAL A 574 -13.90 -7.68 -27.91
C VAL A 574 -14.18 -8.54 -26.70
N ILE A 575 -13.14 -8.88 -25.96
CA ILE A 575 -13.21 -9.63 -24.72
C ILE A 575 -13.17 -8.60 -23.59
N VAL A 576 -14.24 -8.54 -22.80
CA VAL A 576 -14.31 -7.65 -21.64
C VAL A 576 -14.23 -8.50 -20.39
N TYR A 577 -13.14 -8.37 -19.63
CA TYR A 577 -12.94 -9.04 -18.35
C TYR A 577 -13.31 -8.09 -17.20
N ASN A 578 -14.15 -8.57 -16.29
CA ASN A 578 -14.62 -7.86 -15.11
C ASN A 578 -13.90 -8.40 -13.86
N PRO A 579 -13.03 -7.59 -13.23
CA PRO A 579 -12.32 -8.00 -12.01
C PRO A 579 -13.17 -7.93 -10.73
N LEU A 580 -14.38 -7.37 -10.77
CA LEU A 580 -15.25 -7.24 -9.60
C LEU A 580 -15.94 -8.56 -9.24
N GLY A 581 -16.23 -8.75 -7.96
CA GLY A 581 -17.00 -9.89 -7.44
C GLY A 581 -18.50 -9.84 -7.76
N ARG A 582 -18.96 -8.89 -8.58
CA ARG A 582 -20.35 -8.69 -9.01
C ARG A 582 -20.42 -8.50 -10.51
N LYS A 583 -21.59 -8.75 -11.10
CA LYS A 583 -21.84 -8.47 -12.51
C LYS A 583 -21.75 -6.96 -12.78
N VAL A 584 -21.15 -6.59 -13.91
CA VAL A 584 -20.98 -5.20 -14.31
C VAL A 584 -21.56 -4.96 -15.70
N ASP A 585 -22.38 -3.92 -15.80
CA ASP A 585 -22.68 -3.28 -17.08
C ASP A 585 -21.67 -2.14 -17.33
N TRP A 586 -21.03 -2.19 -18.49
CA TRP A 586 -19.95 -1.30 -18.89
C TRP A 586 -20.18 -0.80 -20.32
N MET A 587 -20.03 0.50 -20.54
CA MET A 587 -20.06 1.04 -21.90
C MET A 587 -18.69 0.87 -22.53
N VAL A 588 -18.57 -0.03 -23.50
CA VAL A 588 -17.35 -0.19 -24.29
C VAL A 588 -17.26 0.98 -25.26
N ARG A 589 -16.08 1.60 -25.34
CA ARG A 589 -15.77 2.71 -26.26
C ARG A 589 -14.42 2.43 -26.92
N LEU A 590 -14.41 2.24 -28.23
CA LEU A 590 -13.22 1.83 -28.99
C LEU A 590 -13.05 2.68 -30.26
N PRO A 591 -11.84 3.20 -30.57
CA PRO A 591 -11.62 3.90 -31.82
C PRO A 591 -11.61 2.91 -33.00
N VAL A 592 -12.24 3.27 -34.11
CA VAL A 592 -12.46 2.39 -35.28
C VAL A 592 -12.28 3.16 -36.59
N SER A 593 -12.16 2.46 -37.72
CA SER A 593 -11.97 3.09 -39.05
C SER A 593 -13.26 3.41 -39.82
N GLN A 594 -14.38 2.79 -39.44
CA GLN A 594 -15.65 2.93 -40.18
C GLN A 594 -16.72 3.61 -39.31
N THR A 595 -17.81 4.03 -39.95
CA THR A 595 -18.91 4.74 -39.30
C THR A 595 -20.09 3.85 -38.91
N ALA A 596 -20.06 2.55 -39.23
CA ALA A 596 -21.13 1.63 -38.91
C ALA A 596 -20.64 0.19 -38.68
N PHE A 597 -20.96 -0.37 -37.51
CA PHE A 597 -20.64 -1.74 -37.13
C PHE A 597 -21.87 -2.47 -36.60
N THR A 598 -21.90 -3.79 -36.80
CA THR A 598 -22.80 -4.72 -36.11
C THR A 598 -22.01 -5.41 -35.00
N VAL A 599 -22.50 -5.26 -33.77
CA VAL A 599 -21.95 -5.93 -32.59
C VAL A 599 -22.90 -7.07 -32.18
N LYS A 600 -22.35 -8.27 -31.93
CA LYS A 600 -23.11 -9.39 -31.37
C LYS A 600 -22.57 -9.77 -29.99
N ASP A 601 -23.48 -10.11 -29.08
CA ASP A 601 -23.19 -10.57 -27.74
C ASP A 601 -22.70 -12.04 -27.71
N PRO A 602 -22.32 -12.58 -26.54
CA PRO A 602 -21.90 -13.97 -26.39
C PRO A 602 -22.91 -15.03 -26.86
N SER A 603 -24.21 -14.68 -26.96
CA SER A 603 -25.29 -15.55 -27.45
C SER A 603 -25.53 -15.43 -28.96
N GLY A 604 -24.79 -14.55 -29.65
CA GLY A 604 -24.93 -14.27 -31.07
C GLY A 604 -26.03 -13.27 -31.41
N LYS A 605 -26.68 -12.66 -30.41
CA LYS A 605 -27.73 -11.65 -30.60
C LYS A 605 -27.09 -10.28 -30.85
N THR A 606 -27.65 -9.53 -31.79
CA THR A 606 -27.20 -8.16 -32.08
C THR A 606 -27.45 -7.24 -30.88
N VAL A 607 -26.41 -6.53 -30.45
CA VAL A 607 -26.46 -5.48 -29.42
C VAL A 607 -26.59 -4.13 -30.11
N HIS A 608 -27.33 -3.22 -29.50
CA HIS A 608 -27.39 -1.85 -29.98
C HIS A 608 -26.00 -1.20 -29.89
N SER A 609 -25.48 -0.75 -31.04
CA SER A 609 -24.18 -0.11 -31.15
C SER A 609 -24.27 1.17 -31.96
N ASP A 610 -23.43 2.14 -31.65
CA ASP A 610 -23.41 3.44 -32.31
C ASP A 610 -21.97 3.90 -32.54
N VAL A 611 -21.74 4.77 -33.52
CA VAL A 611 -20.41 5.35 -33.78
C VAL A 611 -20.48 6.85 -33.61
N VAL A 612 -19.76 7.38 -32.62
CA VAL A 612 -19.68 8.81 -32.37
C VAL A 612 -18.46 9.38 -33.06
N LEU A 613 -18.66 10.49 -33.78
CA LEU A 613 -17.63 11.21 -34.50
C LEU A 613 -17.09 12.35 -33.62
N LEU A 614 -15.92 12.12 -33.01
CA LEU A 614 -15.25 13.12 -32.20
C LEU A 614 -14.27 13.96 -33.02
N PRO A 615 -14.25 15.29 -32.85
CA PRO A 615 -13.11 16.10 -33.28
C PRO A 615 -11.90 15.73 -32.43
N SER A 616 -10.79 15.33 -33.05
CA SER A 616 -9.54 15.10 -32.32
C SER A 616 -9.00 16.41 -31.76
N SER A 617 -8.48 16.39 -30.53
CA SER A 617 -7.82 17.53 -29.88
C SER A 617 -6.52 17.92 -30.58
N ASP A 618 -5.90 16.98 -31.29
CA ASP A 618 -4.52 17.07 -31.79
C ASP A 618 -4.41 16.93 -33.32
N ARG A 619 -5.51 16.60 -34.01
CA ARG A 619 -5.55 16.47 -35.47
C ARG A 619 -6.86 17.02 -36.02
N GLN A 620 -6.82 17.65 -37.19
CA GLN A 620 -8.02 18.00 -37.96
C GLN A 620 -8.82 16.75 -38.44
N ASP A 621 -8.36 15.54 -38.09
CA ASP A 621 -9.05 14.28 -38.37
C ASP A 621 -10.08 13.93 -37.29
N VAL A 622 -11.27 13.53 -37.78
CA VAL A 622 -12.35 12.99 -36.96
C VAL A 622 -12.00 11.54 -36.62
N SER A 623 -11.93 11.20 -35.33
CA SER A 623 -11.72 9.82 -34.88
C SER A 623 -13.07 9.19 -34.55
N PRO A 624 -13.56 8.21 -35.33
CA PRO A 624 -14.80 7.51 -35.02
C PRO A 624 -14.57 6.57 -33.84
N GLU A 625 -15.48 6.60 -32.86
CA GLU A 625 -15.46 5.68 -31.73
C GLU A 625 -16.74 4.86 -31.70
N LEU A 626 -16.59 3.54 -31.68
CA LEU A 626 -17.68 2.58 -31.53
C LEU A 626 -18.07 2.48 -30.06
N LEU A 627 -19.37 2.60 -29.78
CA LEU A 627 -19.97 2.40 -28.47
C LEU A 627 -20.95 1.25 -28.48
N PHE A 628 -20.90 0.41 -27.45
CA PHE A 628 -21.93 -0.59 -27.15
C PHE A 628 -21.92 -0.98 -25.67
N PRO A 629 -23.08 -1.30 -25.07
CA PRO A 629 -23.15 -1.81 -23.71
C PRO A 629 -22.67 -3.26 -23.66
N ALA A 630 -21.73 -3.54 -22.76
CA ALA A 630 -21.30 -4.88 -22.39
C ALA A 630 -21.82 -5.24 -21.00
N SER A 631 -22.27 -6.48 -20.84
CA SER A 631 -22.76 -7.04 -19.59
C SER A 631 -21.88 -8.24 -19.24
N VAL A 632 -21.11 -8.11 -18.17
CA VAL A 632 -19.98 -9.00 -17.87
C VAL A 632 -20.18 -9.64 -16.50
N PRO A 633 -20.11 -10.98 -16.40
CA PRO A 633 -20.32 -11.67 -15.13
C PRO A 633 -19.21 -11.34 -14.11
N ALA A 634 -19.48 -11.66 -12.84
CA ALA A 634 -18.51 -11.47 -11.76
C ALA A 634 -17.22 -12.28 -11.99
N LEU A 635 -16.07 -11.66 -11.73
CA LEU A 635 -14.72 -12.24 -11.84
C LEU A 635 -14.56 -13.04 -13.13
N GLY A 636 -14.92 -12.46 -14.27
CA GLY A 636 -15.20 -13.22 -15.48
C GLY A 636 -15.20 -12.38 -16.74
N PHE A 637 -15.46 -12.99 -17.90
CA PHE A 637 -15.45 -12.28 -19.18
C PHE A 637 -16.67 -12.59 -20.05
N SER A 638 -16.95 -11.67 -20.97
CA SER A 638 -17.91 -11.81 -22.08
C SER A 638 -17.21 -11.43 -23.39
N ILE A 639 -17.40 -12.23 -24.45
CA ILE A 639 -16.84 -12.01 -25.79
C ILE A 639 -17.91 -11.45 -26.73
N TYR A 640 -17.64 -10.31 -27.34
CA TYR A 640 -18.49 -9.65 -28.34
C TYR A 640 -17.84 -9.71 -29.71
N SER A 641 -18.61 -10.01 -30.77
CA SER A 641 -18.08 -9.98 -32.14
C SER A 641 -18.46 -8.68 -32.84
N VAL A 642 -17.48 -8.01 -33.44
CA VAL A 642 -17.64 -6.75 -34.19
C VAL A 642 -17.41 -7.01 -35.67
N SER A 643 -18.33 -6.55 -36.51
CA SER A 643 -18.23 -6.67 -37.97
C SER A 643 -18.78 -5.42 -38.65
N PRO A 644 -18.26 -5.04 -39.83
CA PRO A 644 -18.68 -3.82 -40.49
C PRO A 644 -20.05 -4.03 -41.13
N VAL A 645 -20.88 -2.99 -41.17
CA VAL A 645 -22.15 -3.05 -41.89
C VAL A 645 -21.86 -2.88 -43.38
N LEU A 646 -22.05 -3.94 -44.18
CA LEU A 646 -22.00 -3.86 -45.64
C LEU A 646 -23.20 -3.06 -46.15
N SER A 647 -23.02 -1.76 -46.35
CA SER A 647 -24.05 -0.90 -46.95
C SER A 647 -24.25 -1.24 -48.43
N ARG A 648 -25.45 -1.72 -48.78
CA ARG A 648 -25.98 -1.77 -50.16
C ARG A 648 -26.74 -0.47 -50.54
N ASN A 649 -26.70 0.57 -49.70
CA ASN A 649 -27.38 1.85 -49.94
C ASN A 649 -26.66 3.03 -49.24
N PRO A 650 -25.93 3.90 -49.97
CA PRO A 650 -25.14 5.00 -49.41
C PRO A 650 -25.94 6.16 -48.77
N ARG A 651 -27.23 5.99 -48.45
CA ARG A 651 -28.14 7.07 -48.06
C ARG A 651 -28.74 6.94 -46.66
N ALA A 652 -28.12 6.19 -45.74
CA ALA A 652 -28.34 6.44 -44.31
C ALA A 652 -27.52 7.69 -43.94
N ARG A 653 -28.19 8.85 -43.92
CA ARG A 653 -27.60 10.15 -43.57
C ARG A 653 -26.75 10.00 -42.31
N ALA A 654 -25.44 10.27 -42.42
CA ALA A 654 -24.65 10.67 -41.28
C ALA A 654 -25.41 11.79 -40.54
N PRO A 655 -25.53 11.75 -39.21
CA PRO A 655 -26.04 12.90 -38.48
C PRO A 655 -25.14 14.08 -38.83
N GLN A 656 -25.66 15.02 -39.62
CA GLN A 656 -24.91 16.23 -39.88
C GLN A 656 -24.72 16.94 -38.53
N PRO A 657 -23.52 17.46 -38.23
CA PRO A 657 -23.36 18.38 -37.12
C PRO A 657 -24.35 19.52 -37.36
N SER A 658 -25.34 19.69 -36.50
CA SER A 658 -26.21 20.85 -36.58
C SER A 658 -25.33 22.06 -36.29
N SER A 659 -24.93 22.77 -37.34
CA SER A 659 -24.36 24.11 -37.24
C SER A 659 -25.32 24.96 -36.40
N GLN A 660 -24.78 25.61 -35.36
CA GLN A 660 -25.38 26.69 -34.56
C GLN A 660 -26.80 27.08 -35.00
N LYS A 661 -27.81 26.31 -34.57
CA LYS A 661 -29.16 26.86 -34.47
C LYS A 661 -29.23 27.57 -33.14
N SER A 662 -29.78 28.78 -33.11
CA SER A 662 -30.12 29.44 -31.86
C SER A 662 -30.99 28.48 -31.05
N TRP A 663 -30.46 28.05 -29.90
CA TRP A 663 -31.16 27.11 -29.04
C TRP A 663 -32.33 27.86 -28.39
N SER A 664 -33.55 27.61 -28.86
CA SER A 664 -34.78 28.11 -28.23
C SER A 664 -35.25 27.23 -27.04
N GLY A 665 -34.48 26.19 -26.69
CA GLY A 665 -34.81 25.23 -25.61
C GLY A 665 -33.67 25.06 -24.61
N VAL A 666 -34.00 24.51 -23.43
CA VAL A 666 -33.06 24.27 -22.32
C VAL A 666 -31.91 23.35 -22.77
N LEU A 667 -30.67 23.83 -22.66
CA LEU A 667 -29.47 23.04 -22.91
C LEU A 667 -29.28 22.03 -21.77
N ALA A 668 -29.59 20.77 -22.02
CA ALA A 668 -29.53 19.71 -21.01
C ALA A 668 -29.18 18.35 -21.59
N ILE A 669 -28.53 17.51 -20.80
CA ILE A 669 -28.39 16.07 -21.03
C ILE A 669 -29.16 15.31 -19.95
N LYS A 670 -29.72 14.16 -20.30
CA LYS A 670 -30.49 13.34 -19.36
C LYS A 670 -30.46 11.87 -19.71
N ASN A 671 -30.52 11.02 -18.69
CA ASN A 671 -30.84 9.60 -18.81
C ASN A 671 -32.00 9.25 -17.86
N GLU A 672 -32.11 7.99 -17.45
CA GLU A 672 -33.17 7.50 -16.55
C GLU A 672 -33.05 8.06 -15.12
N PHE A 673 -31.86 8.46 -14.68
CA PHE A 673 -31.55 8.76 -13.28
C PHE A 673 -31.08 10.19 -13.03
N ILE A 674 -30.38 10.79 -13.99
CA ILE A 674 -29.76 12.10 -13.87
C ILE A 674 -30.20 13.00 -15.02
N ARG A 675 -30.44 14.27 -14.70
CA ARG A 675 -30.55 15.35 -15.67
C ARG A 675 -29.57 16.46 -15.26
N ALA A 676 -28.74 16.90 -16.20
CA ALA A 676 -27.82 18.01 -16.00
C ALA A 676 -28.19 19.13 -16.99
N THR A 677 -28.29 20.36 -16.48
CA THR A 677 -28.61 21.55 -17.30
C THR A 677 -27.43 22.50 -17.33
N PHE A 678 -27.32 23.24 -18.43
CA PHE A 678 -26.20 24.12 -18.71
C PHE A 678 -26.73 25.50 -19.08
N ASP A 679 -25.95 26.50 -18.70
CA ASP A 679 -26.23 27.89 -19.01
C ASP A 679 -25.97 28.14 -20.52
N PRO A 680 -26.95 28.66 -21.28
CA PRO A 680 -26.80 28.84 -22.72
C PRO A 680 -25.85 29.99 -23.09
N ASP A 681 -25.63 30.95 -22.19
CA ASP A 681 -24.79 32.12 -22.42
C ASP A 681 -23.33 31.83 -22.06
N THR A 682 -23.10 31.12 -20.97
CA THR A 682 -21.75 30.78 -20.48
C THR A 682 -21.30 29.38 -20.86
N GLY A 683 -22.21 28.47 -21.19
CA GLY A 683 -21.92 27.07 -21.51
C GLY A 683 -21.56 26.20 -20.30
N LEU A 684 -21.64 26.73 -19.08
CA LEU A 684 -21.24 26.06 -17.83
C LEU A 684 -22.36 25.19 -17.26
N LEU A 685 -22.00 24.16 -16.49
CA LEU A 685 -22.96 23.37 -15.71
C LEU A 685 -23.69 24.32 -14.74
N MET A 686 -25.01 24.23 -14.70
CA MET A 686 -25.87 25.09 -13.87
C MET A 686 -26.54 24.30 -12.74
N GLU A 687 -26.98 23.08 -13.04
CA GLU A 687 -27.84 22.31 -12.16
C GLU A 687 -27.70 20.81 -12.43
N ILE A 688 -27.78 20.02 -11.36
CA ILE A 688 -27.89 18.57 -11.40
C ILE A 688 -29.20 18.17 -10.72
N GLU A 689 -29.99 17.35 -11.40
CA GLU A 689 -31.22 16.76 -10.90
C GLU A 689 -31.06 15.23 -10.83
N ASN A 690 -31.18 14.66 -9.63
CA ASN A 690 -31.36 13.23 -9.41
C ASN A 690 -32.85 12.90 -9.48
N LEU A 691 -33.26 12.31 -10.60
CA LEU A 691 -34.65 12.04 -10.95
C LEU A 691 -35.28 10.97 -10.05
N ASP A 692 -34.50 10.00 -9.60
CA ASP A 692 -34.98 8.91 -8.73
C ASP A 692 -35.30 9.42 -7.32
N GLN A 693 -34.42 10.24 -6.77
CA GLN A 693 -34.55 10.75 -5.41
C GLN A 693 -35.33 12.07 -5.35
N LYS A 694 -35.72 12.61 -6.52
CA LYS A 694 -36.36 13.93 -6.69
C LYS A 694 -35.54 15.03 -6.01
N LEU A 695 -34.23 14.98 -6.19
CA LEU A 695 -33.31 16.01 -5.70
C LEU A 695 -32.87 16.87 -6.85
N LEU A 696 -32.86 18.18 -6.62
CA LEU A 696 -32.39 19.17 -7.57
C LEU A 696 -31.46 20.11 -6.83
N LEU A 697 -30.23 20.25 -7.33
CA LEU A 697 -29.21 21.08 -6.74
C LEU A 697 -28.61 22.00 -7.82
N PRO A 698 -28.64 23.32 -7.63
CA PRO A 698 -27.81 24.23 -8.41
C PRO A 698 -26.33 23.92 -8.17
N VAL A 699 -25.62 23.54 -9.22
CA VAL A 699 -24.20 23.19 -9.19
C VAL A 699 -23.50 23.90 -10.33
N ARG A 700 -22.63 24.85 -9.99
CA ARG A 700 -21.78 25.54 -10.96
C ARG A 700 -20.40 24.92 -10.95
N GLN A 701 -19.99 24.33 -12.08
CA GLN A 701 -18.64 23.80 -12.25
C GLN A 701 -17.85 24.65 -13.25
N ALA A 702 -16.62 25.03 -12.87
CA ALA A 702 -15.69 25.74 -13.73
C ALA A 702 -14.23 25.47 -13.33
N PHE A 703 -13.30 25.80 -14.25
CA PHE A 703 -11.86 25.72 -14.01
C PHE A 703 -11.27 27.04 -13.55
N PHE A 704 -10.43 26.97 -12.54
CA PHE A 704 -9.65 28.10 -12.03
C PHE A 704 -8.18 27.69 -11.91
N TRP A 705 -7.32 28.64 -11.59
CA TRP A 705 -5.94 28.36 -11.24
C TRP A 705 -5.44 29.32 -10.17
N TYR A 706 -4.57 28.79 -9.30
CA TYR A 706 -3.77 29.58 -8.37
C TYR A 706 -2.46 29.97 -9.03
N ASN A 707 -2.08 31.24 -8.87
CA ASN A 707 -0.76 31.70 -9.26
C ASN A 707 0.25 31.25 -8.20
N ALA A 708 1.20 30.42 -8.60
CA ALA A 708 2.23 29.86 -7.73
C ALA A 708 3.14 30.98 -7.19
N SER A 709 3.34 31.04 -5.87
CA SER A 709 4.30 31.96 -5.28
C SER A 709 5.72 31.58 -5.69
N MET A 710 6.56 32.59 -5.94
CA MET A 710 8.01 32.45 -6.16
C MET A 710 8.83 32.95 -4.96
N GLY A 711 8.18 33.11 -3.80
CA GLY A 711 8.70 33.86 -2.66
C GLY A 711 8.27 35.32 -2.70
N ASP A 712 8.23 35.95 -1.52
CA ASP A 712 7.90 37.34 -1.30
C ASP A 712 8.62 37.88 -0.05
N ASN A 713 8.30 39.11 0.37
CA ASN A 713 8.94 39.74 1.53
C ASN A 713 8.57 39.07 2.87
N GLU A 714 7.48 38.29 2.93
CA GLU A 714 7.08 37.57 4.15
C GLU A 714 7.83 36.24 4.27
N SER A 715 8.03 35.55 3.16
CA SER A 715 8.81 34.32 3.10
C SER A 715 9.36 34.07 1.70
N GLU A 716 10.61 33.62 1.62
CA GLU A 716 11.25 33.21 0.37
C GLU A 716 10.67 31.89 -0.19
N GLN A 717 9.82 31.18 0.57
CA GLN A 717 9.26 29.89 0.19
C GLN A 717 8.48 29.98 -1.14
N ALA A 718 8.90 29.24 -2.16
CA ALA A 718 8.16 29.08 -3.41
C ALA A 718 7.19 27.89 -3.37
N SER A 719 6.24 27.87 -4.30
CA SER A 719 5.47 26.65 -4.61
C SER A 719 6.32 25.73 -5.50
N GLY A 720 6.33 24.42 -5.23
CA GLY A 720 7.17 23.45 -5.93
C GLY A 720 6.55 22.04 -5.93
N ALA A 721 7.37 21.01 -6.14
CA ALA A 721 6.89 19.63 -6.23
C ALA A 721 6.17 19.17 -4.94
N TYR A 722 6.66 19.59 -3.77
CA TYR A 722 6.13 19.27 -2.46
C TYR A 722 5.09 20.30 -2.00
N ILE A 723 5.49 21.58 -2.03
CA ILE A 723 4.78 22.68 -1.39
C ILE A 723 3.76 23.30 -2.34
N PHE A 724 2.58 23.58 -1.80
CA PHE A 724 1.60 24.46 -2.43
C PHE A 724 1.57 25.78 -1.67
N ARG A 725 2.01 26.85 -2.32
CA ARG A 725 1.91 28.22 -1.78
C ARG A 725 1.33 29.16 -2.84
N PRO A 726 0.02 29.44 -2.81
CA PRO A 726 -0.58 30.36 -3.74
C PRO A 726 -0.21 31.80 -3.38
N SER A 727 0.24 32.60 -4.36
CA SER A 727 0.55 34.03 -4.16
C SER A 727 -0.63 34.87 -3.68
N ARG A 728 -1.87 34.41 -3.90
CA ARG A 728 -3.11 35.06 -3.44
C ARG A 728 -4.17 34.01 -3.10
N PRO A 729 -5.01 34.22 -2.07
CA PRO A 729 -6.05 33.27 -1.69
C PRO A 729 -7.17 33.07 -2.74
N LYS A 730 -7.41 34.06 -3.59
CA LYS A 730 -8.46 34.01 -4.62
C LYS A 730 -7.86 33.50 -5.94
N PRO A 731 -8.31 32.36 -6.48
CA PRO A 731 -7.81 31.88 -7.76
C PRO A 731 -8.45 32.66 -8.92
N LEU A 732 -7.80 32.57 -10.07
CA LEU A 732 -8.21 33.21 -11.32
C LEU A 732 -8.95 32.21 -12.20
N PRO A 733 -10.06 32.59 -12.85
CA PRO A 733 -10.75 31.67 -13.76
C PRO A 733 -9.86 31.37 -14.97
N VAL A 734 -9.88 30.12 -15.44
CA VAL A 734 -9.31 29.78 -16.76
C VAL A 734 -10.10 30.47 -17.86
N SER A 735 -11.42 30.40 -17.77
CA SER A 735 -12.36 31.20 -18.55
C SER A 735 -13.68 31.35 -17.79
N ARG A 736 -14.45 32.40 -18.09
CA ARG A 736 -15.81 32.61 -17.54
C ARG A 736 -16.90 31.93 -18.35
N TRP A 737 -16.56 31.42 -19.52
CA TRP A 737 -17.47 30.78 -20.46
C TRP A 737 -16.73 29.65 -21.19
N ALA A 738 -17.47 28.69 -21.75
CA ALA A 738 -16.94 27.61 -22.55
C ALA A 738 -17.66 27.53 -23.89
N GLN A 739 -16.92 27.29 -24.97
CA GLN A 739 -17.55 26.91 -26.24
C GLN A 739 -18.14 25.51 -26.09
N ILE A 740 -19.43 25.38 -26.41
CA ILE A 740 -20.16 24.14 -26.23
C ILE A 740 -20.44 23.42 -27.55
N ARG A 741 -20.33 22.10 -27.54
CA ARG A 741 -20.87 21.22 -28.57
C ARG A 741 -21.67 20.10 -27.91
N LEU A 742 -22.92 19.96 -28.33
CA LEU A 742 -23.83 18.93 -27.82
C LEU A 742 -23.82 17.71 -28.74
N VAL A 743 -23.63 16.53 -28.17
CA VAL A 743 -23.76 15.24 -28.84
C VAL A 743 -24.85 14.46 -28.11
N LYS A 744 -25.88 14.03 -28.84
CA LYS A 744 -26.95 13.18 -28.29
C LYS A 744 -27.19 12.00 -29.20
N THR A 745 -26.96 10.82 -28.67
CA THR A 745 -27.33 9.55 -29.29
C THR A 745 -28.11 8.70 -28.31
N ALA A 746 -28.60 7.55 -28.77
CA ALA A 746 -29.30 6.60 -27.89
C ALA A 746 -28.37 5.95 -26.85
N LEU A 747 -27.05 5.93 -27.11
CA LEU A 747 -26.07 5.31 -26.21
C LEU A 747 -25.28 6.32 -25.38
N VAL A 748 -25.28 7.61 -25.73
CA VAL A 748 -24.56 8.61 -24.94
C VAL A 748 -25.13 10.01 -25.18
N GLN A 749 -25.12 10.84 -24.13
CA GLN A 749 -25.30 12.28 -24.26
C GLN A 749 -24.10 13.00 -23.66
N GLU A 750 -23.53 13.93 -24.43
CA GLU A 750 -22.32 14.65 -24.06
C GLU A 750 -22.44 16.15 -24.32
N VAL A 751 -21.89 16.96 -23.42
CA VAL A 751 -21.59 18.38 -23.63
C VAL A 751 -20.09 18.55 -23.60
N HIS A 752 -19.53 18.87 -24.76
CA HIS A 752 -18.12 19.20 -24.92
C HIS A 752 -17.95 20.68 -24.61
N GLN A 753 -17.12 21.00 -23.63
CA GLN A 753 -16.83 22.35 -23.16
C GLN A 753 -15.36 22.68 -23.44
N ASN A 754 -15.12 23.68 -24.28
CA ASN A 754 -13.77 24.20 -24.51
C ASN A 754 -13.61 25.55 -23.79
N PHE A 755 -12.81 25.58 -22.72
CA PHE A 755 -12.59 26.76 -21.89
C PHE A 755 -11.45 27.63 -22.43
N SER A 756 -10.39 27.01 -22.94
CA SER A 756 -9.22 27.68 -23.50
C SER A 756 -8.43 26.73 -24.39
N ALA A 757 -7.41 27.23 -25.10
CA ALA A 757 -6.53 26.40 -25.94
C ALA A 757 -5.79 25.27 -25.18
N TRP A 758 -5.77 25.30 -23.85
CA TRP A 758 -5.06 24.35 -22.99
C TRP A 758 -5.96 23.72 -21.92
N CYS A 759 -7.28 23.95 -21.97
CA CYS A 759 -8.23 23.43 -20.98
C CYS A 759 -9.60 23.15 -21.63
N SER A 760 -10.00 21.88 -21.59
CA SER A 760 -11.30 21.41 -22.09
C SER A 760 -11.88 20.33 -21.19
N GLN A 761 -13.19 20.09 -21.31
CA GLN A 761 -13.91 19.08 -20.57
C GLN A 761 -15.02 18.47 -21.43
N VAL A 762 -15.30 17.19 -21.24
CA VAL A 762 -16.49 16.50 -21.76
C VAL A 762 -17.35 16.07 -20.59
N VAL A 763 -18.55 16.63 -20.50
CA VAL A 763 -19.57 16.22 -19.53
C VAL A 763 -20.44 15.15 -20.17
N ARG A 764 -20.46 13.96 -19.59
CA ARG A 764 -20.95 12.75 -20.23
C ARG A 764 -21.96 12.01 -19.37
N LEU A 765 -22.97 11.46 -20.02
CA LEU A 765 -23.99 10.63 -19.40
C LEU A 765 -24.38 9.47 -20.33
N TYR A 766 -24.14 8.25 -19.89
CA TYR A 766 -24.56 7.00 -20.51
C TYR A 766 -25.92 6.53 -19.97
N PRO A 767 -26.70 5.71 -20.72
CA PRO A 767 -27.87 5.02 -20.20
C PRO A 767 -27.53 4.21 -18.94
N GLY A 768 -28.40 4.25 -17.94
CA GLY A 768 -28.25 3.53 -16.68
C GLY A 768 -27.22 4.11 -15.69
N GLN A 769 -26.44 5.13 -16.05
CA GLN A 769 -25.52 5.80 -15.12
C GLN A 769 -26.26 6.65 -14.08
N ARG A 770 -25.85 6.53 -12.82
CA ARG A 770 -26.37 7.33 -11.69
C ARG A 770 -25.44 8.47 -11.27
N HIS A 771 -24.49 8.83 -12.13
CA HIS A 771 -23.48 9.86 -11.89
C HIS A 771 -23.20 10.61 -13.19
N LEU A 772 -22.69 11.82 -13.06
CA LEU A 772 -22.21 12.63 -14.17
C LEU A 772 -20.70 12.44 -14.31
N GLU A 773 -20.22 12.10 -15.50
CA GLU A 773 -18.78 11.96 -15.78
C GLU A 773 -18.24 13.25 -16.39
N LEU A 774 -17.26 13.87 -15.72
CA LEU A 774 -16.57 15.08 -16.19
C LEU A 774 -15.14 14.68 -16.57
N GLU A 775 -14.91 14.36 -17.83
CA GLU A 775 -13.58 14.06 -18.37
C GLU A 775 -12.89 15.37 -18.74
N TRP A 776 -11.83 15.73 -18.03
CA TRP A 776 -11.08 16.97 -18.25
C TRP A 776 -9.76 16.69 -18.96
N THR A 777 -9.32 17.64 -19.78
CA THR A 777 -8.02 17.64 -20.46
C THR A 777 -7.37 19.00 -20.24
N VAL A 778 -6.23 19.01 -19.52
CA VAL A 778 -5.49 20.23 -19.14
C VAL A 778 -4.03 20.10 -19.57
N GLY A 779 -3.52 21.06 -20.32
CA GLY A 779 -2.12 21.14 -20.72
C GLY A 779 -1.92 21.69 -22.14
N PRO A 780 -0.67 21.88 -22.59
CA PRO A 780 0.44 22.26 -21.72
C PRO A 780 0.06 23.59 -21.04
N ILE A 781 0.16 23.64 -19.71
CA ILE A 781 -0.20 24.84 -18.94
C ILE A 781 0.71 25.99 -19.40
N PRO A 782 0.18 27.13 -19.86
CA PRO A 782 1.02 28.21 -20.38
C PRO A 782 1.77 28.88 -19.24
N VAL A 783 3.07 29.07 -19.40
CA VAL A 783 3.95 29.77 -18.43
C VAL A 783 4.81 30.85 -19.10
N GLY A 784 4.54 31.18 -20.37
CA GLY A 784 5.26 32.22 -21.11
C GLY A 784 5.05 33.64 -20.56
N ASP A 785 4.09 33.81 -19.65
CA ASP A 785 3.85 35.02 -18.86
C ASP A 785 4.72 35.10 -17.60
N GLY A 786 5.57 34.08 -17.34
CA GLY A 786 6.41 34.01 -16.15
C GLY A 786 5.66 33.60 -14.88
N TRP A 787 4.43 33.07 -15.00
CA TRP A 787 3.61 32.63 -13.87
C TRP A 787 3.43 31.12 -13.85
N GLY A 788 3.85 30.47 -12.76
CA GLY A 788 3.48 29.09 -12.46
C GLY A 788 1.99 28.99 -12.13
N LYS A 789 1.31 27.94 -12.59
CA LYS A 789 -0.14 27.79 -12.43
C LYS A 789 -0.50 26.43 -11.88
N GLU A 790 -1.42 26.45 -10.94
CA GLU A 790 -1.96 25.27 -10.26
C GLU A 790 -3.47 25.23 -10.52
N VAL A 791 -3.88 24.36 -11.43
CA VAL A 791 -5.21 24.34 -12.05
C VAL A 791 -6.16 23.50 -11.21
N ILE A 792 -7.34 24.03 -10.93
CA ILE A 792 -8.38 23.39 -10.13
C ILE A 792 -9.69 23.26 -10.91
N SER A 793 -10.41 22.18 -10.67
CA SER A 793 -11.84 22.04 -10.98
C SER A 793 -12.63 22.38 -9.71
N ARG A 794 -13.52 23.36 -9.78
CA ARG A 794 -14.31 23.83 -8.63
C ARG A 794 -15.80 23.66 -8.88
N PHE A 795 -16.50 23.17 -7.87
CA PHE A 795 -17.95 22.99 -7.80
C PHE A 795 -18.51 23.94 -6.75
N ASP A 796 -19.44 24.81 -7.12
CA ASP A 796 -20.12 25.75 -6.24
C ASP A 796 -21.61 25.43 -6.16
N THR A 797 -22.12 25.37 -4.94
CA THR A 797 -23.51 25.02 -4.61
C THR A 797 -24.04 25.94 -3.50
N PRO A 798 -25.36 26.00 -3.29
CA PRO A 798 -25.95 26.73 -2.18
C PRO A 798 -25.94 25.96 -0.84
N LEU A 799 -25.29 24.78 -0.75
CA LEU A 799 -25.31 23.96 0.46
C LEU A 799 -24.67 24.68 1.66
N GLU A 800 -25.33 24.62 2.82
CA GLU A 800 -24.84 25.20 4.07
C GLU A 800 -23.93 24.23 4.83
N THR A 801 -22.70 24.10 4.37
CA THR A 801 -21.76 23.08 4.88
C THR A 801 -21.09 23.45 6.21
N ARG A 802 -21.21 24.71 6.66
CA ARG A 802 -20.68 25.22 7.94
C ARG A 802 -19.18 24.94 8.14
N GLY A 803 -18.41 25.08 7.06
CA GLY A 803 -16.97 24.81 7.04
C GLY A 803 -16.56 23.33 7.05
N LEU A 804 -17.51 22.39 7.01
CA LEU A 804 -17.25 20.95 7.01
C LEU A 804 -17.19 20.38 5.58
N PHE A 805 -16.28 19.44 5.37
CA PHE A 805 -16.17 18.62 4.17
C PHE A 805 -15.50 17.29 4.52
N TYR A 806 -15.51 16.33 3.61
CA TYR A 806 -15.09 14.96 3.91
C TYR A 806 -14.17 14.42 2.82
N THR A 807 -13.06 13.82 3.20
CA THR A 807 -12.11 13.18 2.28
C THR A 807 -11.83 11.74 2.71
N ASP A 808 -11.50 10.87 1.77
CA ASP A 808 -11.02 9.53 2.10
C ASP A 808 -9.61 9.53 2.74
N SER A 809 -9.28 8.45 3.45
CA SER A 809 -7.91 8.06 3.81
C SER A 809 -7.49 6.91 2.90
N ASN A 810 -6.55 7.16 1.99
CA ASN A 810 -6.00 6.17 1.05
C ASN A 810 -7.04 5.40 0.23
N GLY A 811 -8.23 5.98 0.00
CA GLY A 811 -9.33 5.38 -0.75
C GLY A 811 -10.37 4.64 0.10
N ARG A 812 -10.17 4.55 1.42
CA ARG A 812 -10.91 3.64 2.31
C ARG A 812 -11.80 4.38 3.32
N GLU A 813 -11.44 4.53 4.59
CA GLU A 813 -12.29 5.26 5.54
C GLU A 813 -12.44 6.75 5.18
N ILE A 814 -13.54 7.37 5.62
CA ILE A 814 -13.79 8.80 5.42
C ILE A 814 -13.41 9.57 6.69
N LEU A 815 -12.71 10.69 6.52
CA LEU A 815 -12.42 11.65 7.57
C LEU A 815 -13.21 12.94 7.35
N GLN A 816 -13.79 13.43 8.43
CA GLN A 816 -14.37 14.76 8.50
C GLN A 816 -13.24 15.79 8.61
N ARG A 817 -13.27 16.78 7.72
CA ARG A 817 -12.37 17.93 7.68
C ARG A 817 -13.15 19.18 8.05
N ARG A 818 -12.48 20.13 8.69
CA ARG A 818 -13.04 21.44 9.02
C ARG A 818 -12.04 22.52 8.61
N ARG A 819 -12.52 23.47 7.79
CA ARG A 819 -11.73 24.61 7.33
C ARG A 819 -11.17 25.39 8.52
N ASP A 820 -9.89 25.73 8.46
CA ASP A 820 -9.12 26.51 9.45
C ASP A 820 -9.16 25.92 10.88
N TYR A 821 -9.22 24.59 10.98
CA TYR A 821 -9.31 23.90 12.26
C TYR A 821 -8.38 22.69 12.33
N ARG A 822 -7.89 22.41 13.54
CA ARG A 822 -7.11 21.22 13.90
C ARG A 822 -7.64 20.69 15.24
N PRO A 823 -7.83 19.37 15.38
CA PRO A 823 -8.41 18.81 16.60
C PRO A 823 -7.40 18.72 17.77
N THR A 824 -6.09 18.61 17.50
CA THR A 824 -5.07 18.40 18.54
C THR A 824 -4.39 19.69 19.04
N TRP A 825 -4.45 20.80 18.29
CA TRP A 825 -3.90 22.11 18.70
C TRP A 825 -4.74 23.28 18.19
N THR A 826 -4.48 24.47 18.75
CA THR A 826 -5.07 25.72 18.23
C THR A 826 -4.24 26.20 17.05
N LEU A 827 -4.81 26.08 15.84
CA LEU A 827 -4.13 26.44 14.60
C LEU A 827 -3.90 27.96 14.51
N ASN A 828 -2.64 28.37 14.39
CA ASN A 828 -2.32 29.69 13.85
C ASN A 828 -2.32 29.60 12.32
N GLN A 829 -3.38 30.09 11.68
CA GLN A 829 -3.56 29.97 10.23
C GLN A 829 -2.72 31.01 9.48
N THR A 830 -1.74 30.51 8.74
CA THR A 830 -0.78 31.31 7.95
C THR A 830 -0.99 31.17 6.45
N GLU A 831 -1.59 30.05 6.00
CA GLU A 831 -1.88 29.75 4.60
C GLU A 831 -3.32 29.24 4.45
N PRO A 832 -4.33 30.14 4.38
CA PRO A 832 -5.76 29.77 4.46
C PRO A 832 -6.25 28.92 3.26
N VAL A 833 -5.46 28.81 2.20
CA VAL A 833 -5.73 27.90 1.08
C VAL A 833 -4.99 26.59 1.30
N ALA A 834 -3.65 26.61 1.29
CA ALA A 834 -2.84 25.40 1.33
C ALA A 834 -3.00 24.60 2.63
N GLY A 835 -3.18 25.28 3.77
CA GLY A 835 -3.46 24.64 5.06
C GLY A 835 -4.82 23.94 5.16
N ASN A 836 -5.67 24.05 4.14
CA ASN A 836 -6.97 23.38 4.04
C ASN A 836 -7.04 22.35 2.90
N TYR A 837 -5.95 22.09 2.19
CA TYR A 837 -5.89 21.02 1.20
C TYR A 837 -5.58 19.68 1.87
N TYR A 838 -6.27 18.63 1.42
CA TYR A 838 -6.11 17.26 1.90
C TYR A 838 -5.98 16.30 0.71
N PRO A 839 -5.35 15.13 0.89
CA PRO A 839 -5.29 14.12 -0.14
C PRO A 839 -6.67 13.50 -0.41
N VAL A 840 -6.94 13.21 -1.68
CA VAL A 840 -8.15 12.57 -2.19
C VAL A 840 -7.73 11.46 -3.14
N ASN A 841 -7.83 10.20 -2.70
CA ASN A 841 -7.43 9.04 -3.51
C ASN A 841 -8.59 8.36 -4.20
N SER A 842 -9.82 8.62 -3.75
CA SER A 842 -11.04 8.05 -4.29
C SER A 842 -12.19 9.04 -4.34
N ARG A 843 -12.41 9.84 -3.29
CA ARG A 843 -13.59 10.70 -3.15
C ARG A 843 -13.45 11.82 -2.14
N ILE A 844 -14.12 12.92 -2.45
CA ILE A 844 -14.36 14.07 -1.58
C ILE A 844 -15.84 14.45 -1.65
N TYR A 845 -16.43 14.90 -0.56
CA TYR A 845 -17.83 15.38 -0.58
C TYR A 845 -18.12 16.50 0.41
N ILE A 846 -19.21 17.20 0.12
CA ILE A 846 -19.84 18.21 0.96
C ILE A 846 -21.31 17.85 1.18
N THR A 847 -21.85 18.18 2.36
CA THR A 847 -23.25 17.91 2.71
C THR A 847 -23.79 18.94 3.69
N ASP A 848 -25.09 19.20 3.63
CA ASP A 848 -25.89 19.97 4.60
C ASP A 848 -26.74 19.04 5.51
N GLU A 849 -26.31 17.78 5.67
CA GLU A 849 -27.01 16.67 6.36
C GLU A 849 -28.22 16.08 5.62
N ASN A 850 -28.77 16.76 4.63
CA ASN A 850 -29.92 16.29 3.84
C ASN A 850 -29.50 15.86 2.43
N VAL A 851 -28.71 16.71 1.78
CA VAL A 851 -28.19 16.53 0.42
C VAL A 851 -26.68 16.41 0.49
N GLN A 852 -26.12 15.53 -0.33
CA GLN A 852 -24.68 15.33 -0.46
C GLN A 852 -24.28 15.43 -1.92
N LEU A 853 -23.29 16.29 -2.21
CA LEU A 853 -22.58 16.32 -3.48
C LEU A 853 -21.23 15.62 -3.29
N THR A 854 -21.04 14.52 -4.01
CA THR A 854 -19.81 13.71 -3.95
C THR A 854 -19.08 13.75 -5.27
N VAL A 855 -17.76 13.91 -5.24
CA VAL A 855 -16.88 13.86 -6.41
C VAL A 855 -15.85 12.76 -6.21
N LEU A 856 -15.84 11.77 -7.10
CA LEU A 856 -14.81 10.72 -7.15
C LEU A 856 -13.70 11.10 -8.12
N THR A 857 -12.50 10.61 -7.83
CA THR A 857 -11.28 10.85 -8.63
C THR A 857 -10.77 9.55 -9.26
N ASP A 858 -10.14 9.65 -10.43
CA ASP A 858 -9.52 8.51 -11.14
C ASP A 858 -8.02 8.31 -10.80
N ARG A 859 -7.51 9.14 -9.90
CA ARG A 859 -6.13 9.25 -9.41
C ARG A 859 -6.08 10.02 -8.09
N SER A 860 -4.93 10.00 -7.42
CA SER A 860 -4.70 10.90 -6.28
C SER A 860 -4.70 12.38 -6.71
N GLN A 861 -5.40 13.22 -5.94
CA GLN A 861 -5.47 14.67 -6.12
C GLN A 861 -5.49 15.38 -4.76
N GLY A 862 -5.09 16.65 -4.74
CA GLY A 862 -5.34 17.54 -3.61
C GLY A 862 -6.73 18.16 -3.72
N GLY A 863 -7.51 18.12 -2.64
CA GLY A 863 -8.87 18.67 -2.62
C GLY A 863 -9.18 19.46 -1.34
N SER A 864 -10.16 20.36 -1.44
CA SER A 864 -10.58 21.23 -0.32
C SER A 864 -12.02 21.75 -0.44
N SER A 865 -12.50 22.38 0.63
CA SER A 865 -13.71 23.23 0.68
C SER A 865 -13.37 24.58 1.33
N LEU A 866 -12.99 25.56 0.51
CA LEU A 866 -12.50 26.86 0.98
C LEU A 866 -13.60 27.88 1.32
N ARG A 867 -14.85 27.57 0.98
CA ARG A 867 -16.05 28.33 1.35
C ARG A 867 -17.23 27.38 1.45
N ASP A 868 -18.27 27.79 2.17
CA ASP A 868 -19.45 26.94 2.33
C ASP A 868 -20.13 26.67 0.99
N GLY A 869 -20.61 25.44 0.83
CA GLY A 869 -21.23 24.96 -0.40
C GLY A 869 -20.27 24.78 -1.58
N SER A 870 -18.96 24.95 -1.39
CA SER A 870 -17.96 24.82 -2.45
C SER A 870 -16.99 23.68 -2.19
N LEU A 871 -16.55 23.03 -3.26
CA LEU A 871 -15.58 21.95 -3.25
C LEU A 871 -14.66 22.12 -4.46
N GLU A 872 -13.36 21.89 -4.29
CA GLU A 872 -12.38 21.95 -5.37
C GLU A 872 -11.36 20.82 -5.33
N LEU A 873 -10.87 20.47 -6.52
CA LEU A 873 -9.85 19.45 -6.75
C LEU A 873 -8.79 20.03 -7.69
N MET A 874 -7.52 19.94 -7.29
CA MET A 874 -6.39 20.34 -8.11
C MET A 874 -6.07 19.23 -9.12
N VAL A 875 -6.13 19.57 -10.42
CA VAL A 875 -6.06 18.61 -11.51
C VAL A 875 -4.70 18.57 -12.20
N HIS A 876 -3.96 19.69 -12.19
CA HIS A 876 -2.63 19.79 -12.80
C HIS A 876 -1.85 21.00 -12.29
N ARG A 877 -0.51 20.92 -12.28
CA ARG A 877 0.40 21.95 -11.78
C ARG A 877 1.59 22.08 -12.72
N ARG A 878 2.00 23.31 -13.00
CA ARG A 878 3.28 23.61 -13.68
C ARG A 878 3.94 24.80 -13.02
N LEU A 879 5.13 24.59 -12.48
CA LEU A 879 5.78 25.50 -11.54
C LEU A 879 7.15 25.92 -12.06
N LEU A 880 7.55 27.17 -11.78
CA LEU A 880 8.78 27.75 -12.34
C LEU A 880 9.97 27.76 -11.37
N ARG A 881 9.76 27.32 -10.13
CA ARG A 881 10.76 27.30 -9.06
C ARG A 881 10.76 25.94 -8.36
N ASP A 882 11.92 25.58 -7.85
CA ASP A 882 12.08 24.55 -6.82
C ASP A 882 11.60 25.12 -5.48
N ASP A 883 11.06 24.28 -4.61
CA ASP A 883 10.56 24.67 -3.28
C ASP A 883 11.58 24.48 -2.15
N GLY A 884 12.84 24.16 -2.46
CA GLY A 884 13.93 24.10 -1.50
C GLY A 884 13.84 22.92 -0.55
N ARG A 885 13.33 21.77 -1.02
CA ARG A 885 13.23 20.51 -0.24
C ARG A 885 14.14 19.38 -0.70
N GLY A 886 15.06 19.67 -1.62
CA GLY A 886 16.15 18.75 -1.98
C GLY A 886 16.08 18.21 -3.42
N VAL A 887 14.89 18.12 -4.03
CA VAL A 887 14.75 17.66 -5.42
C VAL A 887 15.55 18.50 -6.42
N GLY A 888 15.67 19.82 -6.15
CA GLY A 888 16.51 20.73 -6.91
C GLY A 888 16.05 20.93 -8.35
N GLU A 889 14.76 20.75 -8.61
CA GLU A 889 14.13 20.90 -9.93
C GLU A 889 12.74 21.55 -9.79
N PRO A 890 12.42 22.58 -10.59
CA PRO A 890 11.05 23.03 -10.70
C PRO A 890 10.17 21.94 -11.32
N LEU A 891 8.88 21.91 -10.97
CA LEU A 891 7.90 20.98 -11.58
C LEU A 891 7.56 21.40 -13.02
N LEU A 892 8.49 21.14 -13.94
CA LEU A 892 8.45 21.45 -15.38
C LEU A 892 8.53 20.17 -16.23
N GLU A 893 7.47 19.37 -16.17
CA GLU A 893 7.39 18.11 -16.92
C GLU A 893 7.62 18.33 -18.42
N SER A 894 8.62 17.63 -18.97
CA SER A 894 9.07 17.69 -20.37
C SER A 894 9.47 19.09 -20.91
N GLY A 895 9.70 20.08 -20.05
CA GLY A 895 10.16 21.44 -20.41
C GLY A 895 9.10 22.31 -21.11
N THR A 896 8.40 21.78 -22.12
CA THR A 896 7.30 22.44 -22.84
C THR A 896 5.95 22.28 -22.14
N GLY A 897 5.85 21.39 -21.14
CA GLY A 897 4.65 21.04 -20.39
C GLY A 897 3.93 19.84 -20.98
N VAL A 898 3.16 19.14 -20.15
CA VAL A 898 2.44 17.91 -20.53
C VAL A 898 0.93 18.10 -20.55
N TRP A 899 0.27 17.39 -21.46
CA TRP A 899 -1.18 17.21 -21.46
C TRP A 899 -1.56 16.12 -20.47
N VAL A 900 -2.56 16.40 -19.65
CA VAL A 900 -3.09 15.45 -18.68
C VAL A 900 -4.59 15.36 -18.90
N ARG A 901 -5.07 14.14 -19.16
CA ARG A 901 -6.48 13.79 -19.24
C ARG A 901 -6.86 12.97 -18.02
N GLY A 902 -7.98 13.31 -17.39
CA GLY A 902 -8.54 12.57 -16.25
C GLY A 902 -10.03 12.78 -16.12
N ARG A 903 -10.64 12.23 -15.07
CA ARG A 903 -12.09 12.33 -14.88
C ARG A 903 -12.50 12.53 -13.43
N HIS A 904 -13.61 13.24 -13.26
CA HIS A 904 -14.36 13.37 -12.02
C HIS A 904 -15.73 12.72 -12.18
N LEU A 905 -16.13 11.84 -11.27
CA LEU A 905 -17.47 11.24 -11.27
C LEU A 905 -18.29 11.91 -10.18
N VAL A 906 -19.34 12.64 -10.58
CA VAL A 906 -20.13 13.50 -9.69
C VAL A 906 -21.45 12.82 -9.36
N LEU A 907 -21.73 12.63 -8.07
CA LEU A 907 -22.98 12.08 -7.55
C LEU A 907 -23.72 13.12 -6.73
N LEU A 908 -25.04 13.14 -6.88
CA LEU A 908 -25.97 13.91 -6.08
C LEU A 908 -26.95 12.95 -5.42
N ASP A 909 -26.90 12.84 -4.10
CA ASP A 909 -27.71 11.91 -3.33
C ASP A 909 -28.24 12.54 -2.04
N LYS A 910 -29.27 11.93 -1.46
CA LYS A 910 -29.63 12.19 -0.06
C LYS A 910 -28.51 11.66 0.83
N ALA A 911 -28.10 12.45 1.82
CA ALA A 911 -26.95 12.13 2.67
C ALA A 911 -27.05 10.73 3.30
N GLN A 912 -28.24 10.31 3.75
CA GLN A 912 -28.43 9.02 4.43
C GLN A 912 -28.26 7.78 3.53
N VAL A 913 -28.19 7.95 2.20
CA VAL A 913 -28.02 6.85 1.22
C VAL A 913 -26.91 7.11 0.21
N ALA A 914 -26.12 8.17 0.39
CA ALA A 914 -25.02 8.50 -0.53
C ALA A 914 -23.91 7.44 -0.52
N ALA A 915 -23.70 6.79 0.64
CA ALA A 915 -22.67 5.79 0.89
C ALA A 915 -22.61 4.70 -0.19
N ALA A 916 -23.72 4.00 -0.47
CA ALA A 916 -23.66 2.90 -1.43
C ALA A 916 -23.40 3.36 -2.87
N GLY A 917 -23.79 4.58 -3.22
CA GLY A 917 -23.48 5.15 -4.53
C GLY A 917 -21.98 5.34 -4.70
N HIS A 918 -21.35 6.10 -3.80
CA HIS A 918 -19.94 6.40 -3.93
C HIS A 918 -19.04 5.20 -3.63
N ARG A 919 -19.38 4.32 -2.66
CA ARG A 919 -18.59 3.12 -2.30
C ARG A 919 -18.42 2.19 -3.50
N LEU A 920 -19.54 1.74 -4.07
CA LEU A 920 -19.56 0.81 -5.19
C LEU A 920 -18.99 1.43 -6.48
N LEU A 921 -19.22 2.73 -6.70
CA LEU A 921 -18.67 3.40 -7.87
C LEU A 921 -17.15 3.58 -7.78
N ALA A 922 -16.61 3.89 -6.60
CA ALA A 922 -15.17 4.00 -6.40
C ALA A 922 -14.45 2.66 -6.61
N GLU A 923 -15.04 1.57 -6.12
CA GLU A 923 -14.56 0.21 -6.38
C GLU A 923 -14.59 -0.11 -7.90
N LYS A 924 -15.66 0.26 -8.60
CA LYS A 924 -15.76 0.11 -10.06
C LYS A 924 -14.75 0.98 -10.82
N GLU A 925 -14.37 2.13 -10.27
CA GLU A 925 -13.37 3.03 -10.87
C GLU A 925 -11.96 2.46 -10.74
N ILE A 926 -11.60 1.96 -9.55
CA ILE A 926 -10.28 1.38 -9.30
C ILE A 926 -10.10 0.03 -10.00
N LEU A 927 -11.15 -0.78 -10.08
CA LEU A 927 -11.18 -2.08 -10.74
C LEU A 927 -12.07 -2.05 -11.99
N ALA A 928 -11.81 -1.10 -12.88
CA ALA A 928 -12.53 -0.98 -14.14
C ALA A 928 -12.31 -2.23 -15.03
N PRO A 929 -13.32 -2.70 -15.79
CA PRO A 929 -13.17 -3.84 -16.67
C PRO A 929 -12.03 -3.70 -17.69
N GLN A 930 -11.23 -4.75 -17.85
CA GLN A 930 -10.14 -4.81 -18.83
C GLN A 930 -10.68 -5.23 -20.19
N VAL A 931 -10.38 -4.44 -21.23
CA VAL A 931 -10.72 -4.75 -22.61
C VAL A 931 -9.52 -5.38 -23.31
N VAL A 932 -9.74 -6.52 -23.96
CA VAL A 932 -8.76 -7.24 -24.78
C VAL A 932 -9.38 -7.51 -26.14
N LEU A 933 -8.64 -7.30 -27.21
CA LEU A 933 -9.11 -7.53 -28.58
C LEU A 933 -8.55 -8.82 -29.14
N ALA A 934 -9.25 -9.44 -30.07
CA ALA A 934 -8.78 -10.61 -30.80
C ALA A 934 -9.30 -10.61 -32.24
N THR A 935 -8.62 -11.30 -33.15
CA THR A 935 -9.07 -11.45 -34.56
C THR A 935 -10.32 -12.32 -34.67
N GLY A 936 -10.41 -13.37 -33.84
CA GLY A 936 -11.47 -14.37 -33.86
C GLY A 936 -11.18 -15.51 -34.84
N GLY A 937 -11.58 -16.72 -34.47
CA GLY A 937 -11.34 -17.92 -35.28
C GLY A 937 -10.02 -18.63 -34.96
N GLY A 938 -9.48 -18.42 -33.75
CA GLY A 938 -8.32 -19.11 -33.24
C GLY A 938 -8.45 -20.63 -33.24
N ALA A 939 -7.31 -21.30 -33.19
CA ALA A 939 -7.28 -22.76 -33.11
C ALA A 939 -7.80 -23.22 -31.73
N PRO A 940 -8.58 -24.31 -31.65
CA PRO A 940 -9.02 -24.84 -30.36
C PRO A 940 -7.85 -25.06 -29.40
N TYR A 941 -8.01 -24.66 -28.14
CA TYR A 941 -6.99 -24.90 -27.11
C TYR A 941 -6.75 -26.40 -26.92
N ARG A 942 -7.84 -27.18 -27.03
CA ARG A 942 -7.85 -28.65 -27.09
C ARG A 942 -8.76 -29.13 -28.22
N PRO A 943 -8.41 -30.23 -28.93
CA PRO A 943 -9.29 -30.82 -29.93
C PRO A 943 -10.64 -31.25 -29.31
N GLY A 944 -11.74 -30.94 -29.99
CA GLY A 944 -13.09 -31.38 -29.60
C GLY A 944 -13.79 -30.57 -28.52
N VAL A 945 -13.14 -29.56 -27.93
CA VAL A 945 -13.77 -28.66 -26.94
C VAL A 945 -14.19 -27.37 -27.64
N ALA A 946 -15.48 -27.02 -27.55
CA ALA A 946 -15.99 -25.77 -28.09
C ALA A 946 -15.51 -24.56 -27.27
N PRO A 947 -15.08 -23.46 -27.91
CA PRO A 947 -14.73 -22.24 -27.20
C PRO A 947 -15.91 -21.65 -26.44
N ARG A 948 -15.64 -21.14 -25.23
CA ARG A 948 -16.60 -20.41 -24.40
C ARG A 948 -16.64 -18.95 -24.80
N THR A 949 -17.84 -18.40 -24.97
CA THR A 949 -18.06 -16.97 -25.24
C THR A 949 -18.32 -16.15 -23.98
N GLN A 950 -18.53 -16.82 -22.84
CA GLN A 950 -18.72 -16.21 -21.53
C GLN A 950 -18.19 -17.14 -20.42
N PHE A 951 -17.65 -16.56 -19.36
CA PHE A 951 -17.12 -17.28 -18.21
C PHE A 951 -17.27 -16.43 -16.93
N SER A 952 -17.60 -17.06 -15.81
CA SER A 952 -17.59 -16.44 -14.49
C SER A 952 -16.70 -17.24 -13.54
N GLY A 953 -15.77 -16.57 -12.88
CA GLY A 953 -14.90 -17.15 -11.86
C GLY A 953 -15.61 -17.45 -10.54
N LEU A 954 -16.80 -16.90 -10.34
CA LEU A 954 -17.62 -17.12 -9.15
C LEU A 954 -18.89 -17.91 -9.50
N GLN A 955 -19.28 -18.82 -8.61
CA GLN A 955 -20.57 -19.53 -8.70
C GLN A 955 -21.76 -18.66 -8.29
N ARG A 956 -21.49 -17.61 -7.51
CA ARG A 956 -22.45 -16.61 -7.04
C ARG A 956 -21.76 -15.25 -6.88
N GLU A 957 -22.48 -14.17 -7.14
CA GLU A 957 -21.97 -12.82 -6.91
C GLU A 957 -21.76 -12.54 -5.42
N LEU A 958 -20.76 -11.72 -5.11
CA LEU A 958 -20.52 -11.25 -3.76
C LEU A 958 -21.55 -10.18 -3.37
N PRO A 959 -21.97 -10.12 -2.09
CA PRO A 959 -22.84 -9.05 -1.61
C PRO A 959 -22.25 -7.66 -1.89
N PRO A 960 -23.05 -6.61 -2.07
CA PRO A 960 -22.54 -5.25 -2.34
C PRO A 960 -21.59 -4.72 -1.25
N SER A 961 -21.71 -5.17 -0.01
CA SER A 961 -20.81 -4.78 1.08
C SER A 961 -19.43 -5.46 1.03
N VAL A 962 -19.27 -6.53 0.24
CA VAL A 962 -18.04 -7.35 0.18
C VAL A 962 -17.26 -7.07 -1.09
N HIS A 963 -15.97 -6.81 -0.94
CA HIS A 963 -15.03 -6.70 -2.06
C HIS A 963 -13.95 -7.76 -1.98
N LEU A 964 -13.66 -8.35 -3.14
CA LEU A 964 -12.53 -9.26 -3.34
C LEU A 964 -11.27 -8.44 -3.56
N LEU A 965 -10.64 -8.03 -2.45
CA LEU A 965 -9.48 -7.13 -2.47
C LEU A 965 -8.26 -7.75 -3.14
N THR A 966 -8.02 -9.05 -2.92
CA THR A 966 -6.90 -9.75 -3.52
C THR A 966 -7.31 -11.17 -3.85
N LEU A 967 -7.00 -11.61 -5.07
CA LEU A 967 -6.95 -13.01 -5.45
C LEU A 967 -5.70 -13.20 -6.30
N ALA A 968 -4.64 -13.73 -5.69
CA ALA A 968 -3.34 -13.83 -6.32
C ALA A 968 -2.68 -15.18 -6.04
N ARG A 969 -1.74 -15.57 -6.88
CA ARG A 969 -0.97 -16.79 -6.67
C ARG A 969 0.03 -16.58 -5.52
N TRP A 970 0.05 -17.51 -4.57
CA TRP A 970 1.03 -17.52 -3.47
C TRP A 970 2.10 -18.58 -3.67
N GLY A 971 1.72 -19.77 -4.14
CA GLY A 971 2.63 -20.88 -4.38
C GLY A 971 2.18 -21.77 -5.56
N PRO A 972 2.73 -22.98 -5.69
CA PRO A 972 2.34 -23.92 -6.74
C PRO A 972 0.84 -24.24 -6.73
N ASP A 973 0.27 -24.39 -5.54
CA ASP A 973 -1.07 -24.87 -5.21
C ASP A 973 -1.72 -24.08 -4.07
N THR A 974 -1.18 -22.88 -3.78
CA THR A 974 -1.70 -21.96 -2.76
C THR A 974 -2.00 -20.60 -3.38
N LEU A 975 -3.15 -20.03 -3.01
CA LEU A 975 -3.59 -18.68 -3.40
C LEU A 975 -3.68 -17.78 -2.17
N LEU A 976 -3.37 -16.50 -2.36
CA LEU A 976 -3.65 -15.43 -1.42
C LEU A 976 -5.05 -14.86 -1.73
N LEU A 977 -5.93 -14.88 -0.73
CA LEU A 977 -7.29 -14.40 -0.82
C LEU A 977 -7.54 -13.33 0.26
N ARG A 978 -8.03 -12.16 -0.14
CA ARG A 978 -8.50 -11.11 0.78
C ARG A 978 -9.93 -10.72 0.46
N LEU A 979 -10.75 -10.68 1.49
CA LEU A 979 -12.10 -10.13 1.44
C LEU A 979 -12.18 -8.98 2.40
N GLU A 980 -12.83 -7.90 1.99
CA GLU A 980 -13.10 -6.78 2.87
C GLU A 980 -14.57 -6.38 2.91
N HIS A 981 -14.97 -5.77 4.02
CA HIS A 981 -16.22 -5.04 4.13
C HIS A 981 -15.99 -3.57 3.81
N GLN A 982 -16.60 -3.06 2.73
CA GLN A 982 -16.28 -1.73 2.20
C GLN A 982 -16.98 -0.56 2.89
N PHE A 983 -17.98 -0.84 3.73
CA PHE A 983 -18.76 0.18 4.44
C PHE A 983 -18.36 0.30 5.91
N ALA A 984 -18.33 1.53 6.42
CA ALA A 984 -18.10 1.85 7.82
C ALA A 984 -19.37 1.65 8.66
N VAL A 985 -19.21 1.52 9.97
CA VAL A 985 -20.34 1.40 10.91
C VAL A 985 -21.25 2.62 10.78
N GLY A 986 -22.54 2.38 10.56
CA GLY A 986 -23.56 3.43 10.45
C GLY A 986 -23.57 4.23 9.14
N GLU A 987 -22.62 4.00 8.23
CA GLU A 987 -22.47 4.75 6.96
C GLU A 987 -23.68 4.57 6.02
N ASP A 988 -24.25 3.36 5.98
CA ASP A 988 -25.48 3.03 5.25
C ASP A 988 -26.42 2.19 6.14
N SER A 989 -27.10 2.88 7.05
CA SER A 989 -28.01 2.24 8.00
C SER A 989 -29.33 1.79 7.35
N ASN A 990 -29.77 2.48 6.29
CA ASN A 990 -31.09 2.28 5.68
C ASN A 990 -31.19 1.01 4.81
N ARG A 991 -30.11 0.59 4.14
CA ARG A 991 -30.10 -0.64 3.31
C ARG A 991 -29.36 -1.79 3.96
N ASN A 992 -28.96 -1.63 5.23
CA ASN A 992 -28.23 -2.64 5.99
C ASN A 992 -26.87 -3.02 5.36
N LEU A 993 -26.27 -2.12 4.57
CA LEU A 993 -24.96 -2.35 3.92
C LEU A 993 -23.78 -2.12 4.86
N SER A 994 -24.01 -1.45 6.00
CA SER A 994 -23.06 -1.27 7.10
C SER A 994 -23.18 -2.33 8.21
N SER A 995 -23.80 -3.47 7.93
CA SER A 995 -24.00 -4.56 8.89
C SER A 995 -23.12 -5.76 8.57
N PRO A 996 -22.75 -6.59 9.58
CA PRO A 996 -21.91 -7.76 9.35
C PRO A 996 -22.49 -8.68 8.27
N VAL A 997 -21.62 -9.20 7.40
CA VAL A 997 -21.99 -10.06 6.27
C VAL A 997 -21.23 -11.36 6.34
N THR A 998 -21.89 -12.48 6.03
CA THR A 998 -21.27 -13.82 6.05
C THR A 998 -21.21 -14.39 4.64
N VAL A 999 -20.04 -14.89 4.27
CA VAL A 999 -19.76 -15.49 2.95
C VAL A 999 -19.25 -16.91 3.15
N ASP A 1000 -19.83 -17.85 2.42
CA ASP A 1000 -19.30 -19.22 2.32
C ASP A 1000 -18.21 -19.25 1.22
N LEU A 1001 -17.04 -19.81 1.52
CA LEU A 1001 -15.92 -19.90 0.59
C LEU A 1001 -15.74 -21.27 -0.07
N GLN A 1002 -16.36 -22.33 0.47
CA GLN A 1002 -16.08 -23.71 0.02
C GLN A 1002 -16.44 -23.93 -1.46
N ASN A 1003 -17.52 -23.31 -1.92
CA ASN A 1003 -18.04 -23.46 -3.28
C ASN A 1003 -18.17 -22.12 -4.02
N LEU A 1004 -17.42 -21.10 -3.58
CA LEU A 1004 -17.52 -19.77 -4.18
C LEU A 1004 -16.90 -19.71 -5.59
N PHE A 1005 -15.75 -20.36 -5.79
CA PHE A 1005 -14.99 -20.27 -7.04
C PHE A 1005 -15.35 -21.38 -8.04
N SER A 1006 -15.38 -21.04 -9.32
CA SER A 1006 -15.77 -21.95 -10.40
C SER A 1006 -14.58 -22.69 -11.03
N ALA A 1007 -13.40 -22.08 -11.05
CA ALA A 1007 -12.19 -22.57 -11.71
C ALA A 1007 -11.37 -23.56 -10.85
N PHE A 1008 -11.47 -23.43 -9.54
CA PHE A 1008 -10.75 -24.26 -8.57
C PHE A 1008 -11.62 -24.50 -7.33
N THR A 1009 -11.24 -25.50 -6.54
CA THR A 1009 -11.89 -25.82 -5.26
C THR A 1009 -10.90 -25.59 -4.13
N ILE A 1010 -11.34 -24.92 -3.06
CA ILE A 1010 -10.52 -24.70 -1.86
C ILE A 1010 -10.53 -25.98 -1.04
N THR A 1011 -9.34 -26.53 -0.80
CA THR A 1011 -9.14 -27.77 -0.03
C THR A 1011 -8.76 -27.50 1.42
N ARG A 1012 -8.05 -26.40 1.67
CA ARG A 1012 -7.67 -25.92 3.01
C ARG A 1012 -7.65 -24.40 3.01
N LEU A 1013 -8.09 -23.82 4.12
CA LEU A 1013 -8.06 -22.37 4.35
C LEU A 1013 -7.33 -22.08 5.66
N GLN A 1014 -6.39 -21.14 5.62
CA GLN A 1014 -5.66 -20.67 6.80
C GLN A 1014 -5.75 -19.15 6.87
N GLU A 1015 -6.31 -18.64 7.96
CA GLU A 1015 -6.38 -17.20 8.20
C GLU A 1015 -5.05 -16.66 8.72
N THR A 1016 -4.64 -15.52 8.18
CA THR A 1016 -3.37 -14.84 8.47
C THR A 1016 -3.62 -13.38 8.87
N THR A 1017 -2.57 -12.68 9.28
CA THR A 1017 -2.58 -11.21 9.29
C THR A 1017 -2.72 -10.64 7.88
N LEU A 1018 -2.95 -9.33 7.81
CA LEU A 1018 -3.21 -8.62 6.56
C LEU A 1018 -2.11 -8.80 5.50
N ALA A 1019 -0.84 -8.80 5.91
CA ALA A 1019 0.32 -9.01 5.03
C ALA A 1019 0.60 -10.49 4.72
N ALA A 1020 -0.22 -11.43 5.19
CA ALA A 1020 -0.07 -12.87 4.99
C ALA A 1020 1.26 -13.49 5.45
N ASN A 1021 2.00 -12.79 6.32
CA ASN A 1021 3.29 -13.23 6.85
C ASN A 1021 3.20 -14.05 8.15
N GLN A 1022 2.05 -14.04 8.83
CA GLN A 1022 1.88 -14.84 10.06
C GLN A 1022 0.47 -15.40 10.20
N PRO A 1023 0.31 -16.63 10.73
CA PRO A 1023 -1.01 -17.18 11.08
C PRO A 1023 -1.73 -16.29 12.10
N ARG A 1024 -3.02 -16.01 11.87
CA ARG A 1024 -3.80 -15.11 12.73
C ARG A 1024 -3.89 -15.62 14.17
N ALA A 1025 -3.98 -16.94 14.36
CA ALA A 1025 -4.04 -17.58 15.67
C ALA A 1025 -2.73 -17.43 16.48
N SER A 1026 -1.59 -17.26 15.81
CA SER A 1026 -0.27 -17.09 16.45
C SER A 1026 0.13 -15.63 16.60
N ALA A 1027 -0.59 -14.70 15.95
CA ALA A 1027 -0.29 -13.28 15.99
C ALA A 1027 -0.62 -12.70 17.37
N SER A 1028 0.39 -12.13 18.03
CA SER A 1028 0.24 -11.40 19.29
C SER A 1028 0.94 -10.05 19.19
N ARG A 1029 0.31 -9.00 19.73
CA ARG A 1029 0.86 -7.65 19.82
C ARG A 1029 1.04 -7.20 21.26
N LEU A 1030 1.91 -6.22 21.48
CA LEU A 1030 2.07 -5.52 22.75
C LEU A 1030 0.75 -4.89 23.18
N LYS A 1031 0.50 -4.93 24.50
CA LYS A 1031 -0.72 -4.43 25.10
C LYS A 1031 -0.48 -3.08 25.72
N TRP A 1032 -1.30 -2.10 25.36
CA TRP A 1032 -1.19 -0.72 25.85
C TRP A 1032 -2.41 -0.34 26.68
N THR A 1033 -2.17 0.42 27.75
CA THR A 1033 -3.24 0.98 28.58
C THR A 1033 -3.54 2.39 28.09
N SER A 1034 -4.78 2.64 27.65
CA SER A 1034 -5.22 3.98 27.25
C SER A 1034 -5.87 4.74 28.40
N ASP A 1035 -5.86 6.06 28.32
CA ASP A 1035 -6.58 6.97 29.22
C ASP A 1035 -8.11 6.80 29.17
N THR A 1036 -8.62 6.14 28.12
CA THR A 1036 -10.04 5.75 27.98
C THR A 1036 -10.39 4.43 28.69
N GLY A 1037 -9.45 3.78 29.37
CA GLY A 1037 -9.65 2.53 30.11
C GLY A 1037 -9.26 1.26 29.33
N PRO A 1038 -9.13 0.11 30.01
CA PRO A 1038 -8.68 -1.14 29.41
C PRO A 1038 -9.72 -1.66 28.41
N THR A 1039 -9.26 -2.07 27.22
CA THR A 1039 -10.13 -2.69 26.22
C THR A 1039 -9.83 -4.19 26.13
N PRO A 1040 -10.83 -5.07 26.32
CA PRO A 1040 -10.63 -6.51 26.24
C PRO A 1040 -10.23 -6.93 24.83
N TYR A 1041 -9.23 -7.80 24.72
CA TYR A 1041 -8.84 -8.41 23.45
C TYR A 1041 -9.87 -9.51 23.13
N PRO A 1042 -10.65 -9.39 22.04
CA PRO A 1042 -11.55 -10.46 21.65
C PRO A 1042 -10.74 -11.71 21.30
N ALA A 1043 -11.20 -12.88 21.76
CA ALA A 1043 -10.65 -14.15 21.32
C ALA A 1043 -10.86 -14.31 19.80
N ALA A 1044 -9.85 -14.82 19.10
CA ALA A 1044 -10.00 -15.12 17.68
C ALA A 1044 -11.08 -16.21 17.52
N PRO A 1045 -12.15 -15.97 16.73
CA PRO A 1045 -13.14 -17.00 16.47
C PRO A 1045 -12.50 -18.17 15.72
N VAL A 1046 -13.02 -19.39 15.94
CA VAL A 1046 -12.60 -20.56 15.16
C VAL A 1046 -13.01 -20.34 13.71
N LEU A 1047 -12.06 -20.49 12.78
CA LEU A 1047 -12.31 -20.34 11.36
C LEU A 1047 -13.24 -21.46 10.85
N ASP A 1048 -14.44 -21.08 10.44
CA ASP A 1048 -15.33 -21.92 9.63
C ASP A 1048 -15.32 -21.42 8.17
N PRO A 1049 -14.72 -22.16 7.22
CA PRO A 1049 -14.73 -21.79 5.79
C PRO A 1049 -16.13 -21.68 5.17
N ALA A 1050 -17.15 -22.32 5.75
CA ALA A 1050 -18.54 -22.22 5.30
C ALA A 1050 -19.25 -20.96 5.84
N ALA A 1051 -18.64 -20.24 6.79
CA ALA A 1051 -19.25 -19.09 7.44
C ALA A 1051 -18.21 -18.02 7.79
N VAL A 1052 -17.59 -17.43 6.76
CA VAL A 1052 -16.65 -16.30 6.93
C VAL A 1052 -17.44 -15.01 7.09
N THR A 1053 -17.61 -14.57 8.34
CA THR A 1053 -18.19 -13.25 8.66
C THR A 1053 -17.15 -12.13 8.54
N LEU A 1054 -17.56 -11.01 7.94
CA LEU A 1054 -16.83 -9.75 7.87
C LEU A 1054 -17.62 -8.66 8.63
N GLN A 1055 -16.98 -8.02 9.58
CA GLN A 1055 -17.48 -6.81 10.24
C GLN A 1055 -17.26 -5.58 9.35
N PRO A 1056 -18.02 -4.48 9.55
CA PRO A 1056 -17.74 -3.21 8.87
C PRO A 1056 -16.28 -2.78 8.95
N MET A 1057 -15.69 -2.40 7.81
CA MET A 1057 -14.27 -2.07 7.62
C MET A 1057 -13.25 -3.21 7.86
N GLU A 1058 -13.69 -4.44 8.15
CA GLU A 1058 -12.76 -5.57 8.35
C GLU A 1058 -12.18 -6.06 7.03
N ILE A 1059 -10.87 -6.33 6.99
CA ILE A 1059 -10.22 -7.14 5.95
C ILE A 1059 -9.82 -8.47 6.58
N ARG A 1060 -10.25 -9.58 5.97
CA ARG A 1060 -9.78 -10.92 6.34
C ARG A 1060 -8.92 -11.49 5.22
N THR A 1061 -7.76 -12.03 5.63
CA THR A 1061 -6.72 -12.53 4.72
C THR A 1061 -6.53 -14.01 4.93
N PHE A 1062 -6.45 -14.75 3.83
CA PHE A 1062 -6.35 -16.20 3.84
C PHE A 1062 -5.29 -16.70 2.86
N LEU A 1063 -4.56 -17.73 3.27
CA LEU A 1063 -3.85 -18.62 2.38
C LEU A 1063 -4.74 -19.84 2.11
N ALA A 1064 -5.16 -19.99 0.86
CA ALA A 1064 -6.05 -21.04 0.40
C ALA A 1064 -5.28 -22.08 -0.42
N SER A 1065 -5.21 -23.33 0.05
CA SER A 1065 -4.72 -24.44 -0.77
C SER A 1065 -5.81 -24.87 -1.74
N VAL A 1066 -5.50 -24.96 -3.03
CA VAL A 1066 -6.51 -25.13 -4.08
C VAL A 1066 -6.21 -26.30 -5.01
N GLN A 1067 -7.27 -26.88 -5.54
CA GLN A 1067 -7.21 -27.83 -6.63
C GLN A 1067 -7.92 -27.24 -7.84
N TRP A 1068 -7.17 -26.91 -8.89
CA TRP A 1068 -7.76 -26.49 -10.16
C TRP A 1068 -8.52 -27.64 -10.81
N LYS A 1069 -9.67 -27.32 -11.39
CA LYS A 1069 -10.42 -28.32 -12.15
C LYS A 1069 -9.56 -28.84 -13.30
N LYS A 1070 -9.44 -30.17 -13.40
CA LYS A 1070 -8.85 -30.79 -14.57
C LYS A 1070 -9.77 -30.50 -15.76
N ASP A 1071 -9.16 -30.06 -16.85
CA ASP A 1071 -9.86 -29.80 -18.10
C ASP A 1071 -10.57 -31.10 -18.55
N SER A 1072 -11.88 -31.15 -18.37
CA SER A 1072 -12.78 -32.22 -18.82
C SER A 1072 -13.06 -32.13 -20.31
#